data_AF-A0A973CJ16-F1
#
_entry.id   AF-A0A973CJ16-F1
#
_cell.length_a   1.000
_cell.length_b   1.000
_cell.length_c   1.000
_cell.angle_alpha   90.00
_cell.angle_beta   90.00
_cell.angle_gamma   90.00
#
_symmetry.space_group_name_H-M   'P 1'
#
loop_
_entity.id
_entity.type
_entity.pdbx_description
1 polymer ?
#
loop_
_entity_poly.entity_id
_entity_poly.type
_entity_poly.pdbx_seq_one_letter_code
_entity_poly.pdbx_strand_id
1 'polypeptide(L)'
;MTQFFKGSLKPFLYLFLLFHASCSIYAQDERVDIFELEKQFIQKLLEKGWKDWANEALVLIKKKYPNKKCELDYLQTIISIRGNQRDKAKVELKKIIKDFGDGCIFYIDILFQLEKLESDDKEKIKYLTKILEHFAGKSRVKSSNIGQFNRALAKVKRKAISSNNWEKAYELHKKYVPMLRKGRKLTKREDQFYQAFFMMEVVDNKLLKKPKSTPDEALMEKAMKVFEELIWVQDFHSLLAYLEVAHVNLLRGGKSESESILKSAFPGLKKVETDYFKRHKQVSPMAGLYYYYGWTKEVKSTDLWGKEDKEEDCKKYAIDAGKFYAKVVSDYNGSPFDIRAQKRLDAWNEKLKDRWSFTVTPERSADFWKNRFASIYNQSYKTKKYAKAAEGFMKMIEESKNREYRLKALKFAALSYCKLGNEDKKREKSAYYKALGVAGYAADIYPRESLAQDTLYNTGVYLKNASRKEGEATQLLFSDISSILYKRLLKINPLYPKGDDIAWSIAEAENKRAIYWNKEVQKRKKAGKTFSAVADARQNMIRAYKEAIPLYQIITENFGASKKGTLAFYRLGMTYRILGAATGNKDYALKSASNFIEYLNRQIVVTYPKIEAKFILGNQFYKSGEIDDAVKHFEEFLEWTEEAVLKKTKISKDRTKVDGSIFKLRQNIEALIPFSYDKQAKVYLDRVKILRKDLKKYTGTLKVLESTMKRQKEDQARAAKEPKKDGAKEEPKKDGADTAKVDIPKKDNAKDGDKDADKGDKSKEEPKKEEVVVDKGFEFGKLPEDYKLHPFINAAQDIDLIELTDEIQVFFIGDKFYVKSDIDLIIGLKGIGLTIANVDGKFTWAPTKVACYRNGYLIGIQDNEGKSFSKGEEADAPMELKTEISTTISEMEYLFIKTRATVRKAPIETEIAENLDKGLKIQDKALVGLSAFVGKHTKNNYRPLCLFKIGEIYLRRAIIFKNEKEKQSEMFNGAAKRLEELMKDHPESKEALKAPFQLFKAYSKTGKKDKASK
;
A
#
# COMPACT_ATOMS: atom_id res chain seq x y z
N MET A 1 -29.53 37.64 5.88
CA MET A 1 -28.37 36.73 5.73
C MET A 1 -28.08 36.27 4.30
N THR A 2 -29.03 36.30 3.37
CA THR A 2 -28.82 35.95 1.94
C THR A 2 -28.15 37.04 1.10
N GLN A 3 -27.95 38.25 1.63
CA GLN A 3 -27.18 39.33 0.97
C GLN A 3 -25.67 39.33 1.32
N PHE A 4 -25.22 38.51 2.29
CA PHE A 4 -23.80 38.48 2.68
C PHE A 4 -22.94 37.59 1.75
N PHE A 5 -23.54 36.79 0.88
CA PHE A 5 -22.82 35.80 0.06
C PHE A 5 -22.48 36.23 -1.38
N LYS A 6 -22.80 37.46 -1.81
CA LYS A 6 -22.44 37.96 -3.16
C LYS A 6 -21.08 38.68 -3.26
N GLY A 7 -20.29 38.76 -2.18
CA GLY A 7 -19.08 39.60 -2.11
C GLY A 7 -17.71 38.92 -1.99
N SER A 8 -17.58 37.60 -2.13
CA SER A 8 -16.38 36.86 -1.70
C SER A 8 -15.15 36.91 -2.62
N LEU A 9 -15.17 37.61 -3.77
CA LEU A 9 -14.05 37.58 -4.72
C LEU A 9 -13.03 38.73 -4.58
N LYS A 10 -13.46 39.93 -4.18
CA LYS A 10 -12.58 41.11 -4.04
C LYS A 10 -11.59 41.05 -2.86
N PRO A 11 -11.94 40.50 -1.69
CA PRO A 11 -11.01 40.43 -0.56
C PRO A 11 -9.82 39.51 -0.81
N PHE A 12 -10.01 38.43 -1.56
CA PHE A 12 -8.94 37.49 -1.91
C PHE A 12 -7.93 38.12 -2.88
N LEU A 13 -8.40 38.91 -3.85
CA LEU A 13 -7.55 39.65 -4.77
C LEU A 13 -6.75 40.74 -4.03
N TYR A 14 -7.37 41.44 -3.08
CA TYR A 14 -6.71 42.43 -2.25
C TYR A 14 -5.66 41.79 -1.33
N LEU A 15 -5.98 40.67 -0.67
CA LEU A 15 -5.03 39.94 0.17
C LEU A 15 -3.85 39.38 -0.64
N PHE A 16 -4.12 38.91 -1.86
CA PHE A 16 -3.09 38.32 -2.72
C PHE A 16 -2.19 39.39 -3.36
N LEU A 17 -2.74 40.54 -3.74
CA LEU A 17 -1.97 41.71 -4.18
C LEU A 17 -1.17 42.33 -3.03
N LEU A 18 -1.71 42.37 -1.81
CA LEU A 18 -0.99 42.78 -0.60
C LEU A 18 0.14 41.80 -0.28
N PHE A 19 -0.10 40.49 -0.40
CA PHE A 19 0.94 39.47 -0.25
C PHE A 19 2.06 39.64 -1.28
N HIS A 20 1.72 39.93 -2.54
CA HIS A 20 2.69 40.19 -3.60
C HIS A 20 3.44 41.52 -3.39
N ALA A 21 2.76 42.57 -2.92
CA ALA A 21 3.38 43.83 -2.53
C ALA A 21 4.37 43.63 -1.37
N SER A 22 4.03 42.80 -0.38
CA SER A 22 4.97 42.43 0.71
C SER A 22 6.15 41.58 0.23
N CYS A 23 5.99 40.72 -0.77
CA CYS A 23 7.12 40.05 -1.42
C CYS A 23 7.98 41.01 -2.26
N SER A 24 7.39 42.09 -2.77
CA SER A 24 8.09 43.14 -3.53
C SER A 24 8.89 44.07 -2.61
N ILE A 25 8.43 44.29 -1.37
CA ILE A 25 9.15 45.01 -0.32
C ILE A 25 10.39 44.22 0.14
N TYR A 26 10.33 42.88 0.15
CA TYR A 26 11.49 42.01 0.42
C TYR A 26 12.51 41.95 -0.72
N ALA A 27 12.19 42.48 -1.91
CA ALA A 27 13.08 42.54 -3.07
C ALA A 27 13.90 43.85 -3.14
N GLN A 28 13.89 44.67 -2.08
CA GLN A 28 14.77 45.85 -1.95
C GLN A 28 16.24 45.50 -1.74
N ASP A 29 16.59 44.21 -1.64
CA ASP A 29 17.96 43.73 -1.72
C ASP A 29 18.36 43.61 -3.20
N GLU A 30 19.22 44.52 -3.66
CA GLU A 30 19.59 44.75 -5.06
C GLU A 30 19.94 43.47 -5.83
N ARG A 31 19.05 43.03 -6.74
CA ARG A 31 19.33 42.30 -8.01
C ARG A 31 18.11 41.65 -8.70
N VAL A 32 16.89 41.80 -8.18
CA VAL A 32 15.71 41.12 -8.75
C VAL A 32 14.93 42.05 -9.68
N ASP A 33 14.93 41.76 -10.98
CA ASP A 33 14.10 42.47 -11.96
C ASP A 33 12.61 42.19 -11.69
N ILE A 34 11.93 43.18 -11.10
CA ILE A 34 10.52 43.11 -10.71
C ILE A 34 9.63 42.82 -11.93
N PHE A 35 9.99 43.33 -13.10
CA PHE A 35 9.24 43.07 -14.33
C PHE A 35 9.30 41.58 -14.71
N GLU A 36 10.44 40.92 -14.56
CA GLU A 36 10.57 39.49 -14.83
C GLU A 36 9.81 38.62 -13.82
N LEU A 37 9.73 39.02 -12.54
CA LEU A 37 8.88 38.34 -11.56
C LEU A 37 7.40 38.42 -11.92
N GLU A 38 6.92 39.60 -12.28
CA GLU A 38 5.53 39.85 -12.66
C GLU A 38 5.16 39.15 -13.98
N LYS A 39 6.08 39.10 -14.94
CA LYS A 39 5.97 38.30 -16.16
C LYS A 39 5.91 36.80 -15.88
N GLN A 40 6.76 36.28 -14.99
CA GLN A 40 6.71 34.89 -14.55
C GLN A 40 5.39 34.56 -13.85
N PHE A 41 4.82 35.51 -13.09
CA PHE A 41 3.52 35.36 -12.46
C PHE A 41 2.41 35.20 -13.51
N ILE A 42 2.34 36.06 -14.53
CA ILE A 42 1.37 35.90 -15.64
C ILE A 42 1.54 34.52 -16.31
N GLN A 43 2.78 34.09 -16.57
CA GLN A 43 3.04 32.78 -17.17
C GLN A 43 2.52 31.62 -16.30
N LYS A 44 2.69 31.71 -14.97
CA LYS A 44 2.13 30.74 -14.02
C LYS A 44 0.61 30.73 -14.01
N LEU A 45 -0.03 31.90 -14.05
CA LEU A 45 -1.50 32.00 -14.16
C LEU A 45 -1.99 31.29 -15.44
N LEU A 46 -1.30 31.51 -16.55
CA LEU A 46 -1.58 30.83 -17.81
C LEU A 46 -1.36 29.32 -17.76
N GLU A 47 -0.35 28.83 -17.03
CA GLU A 47 -0.11 27.39 -16.82
C GLU A 47 -1.20 26.73 -15.98
N LYS A 48 -1.83 27.49 -15.07
CA LYS A 48 -2.99 27.04 -14.30
C LYS A 48 -4.31 27.14 -15.05
N GLY A 49 -4.29 27.68 -16.28
CA GLY A 49 -5.49 27.88 -17.10
C GLY A 49 -6.32 29.09 -16.69
N TRP A 50 -5.80 29.98 -15.83
CA TRP A 50 -6.48 31.16 -15.30
C TRP A 50 -6.27 32.36 -16.23
N LYS A 51 -6.92 32.31 -17.40
CA LYS A 51 -6.70 33.27 -18.49
C LYS A 51 -7.21 34.67 -18.18
N ASP A 52 -8.37 34.77 -17.54
CA ASP A 52 -8.98 36.06 -17.20
C ASP A 52 -8.10 36.83 -16.21
N TRP A 53 -7.60 36.13 -15.19
CA TRP A 53 -6.62 36.66 -14.24
C TRP A 53 -5.29 37.02 -14.89
N ALA A 54 -4.80 36.21 -15.83
CA ALA A 54 -3.59 36.53 -16.59
C ALA A 54 -3.77 37.81 -17.44
N ASN A 55 -4.96 38.00 -18.03
CA ASN A 55 -5.31 39.22 -18.75
C ASN A 55 -5.39 40.44 -17.82
N GLU A 56 -6.06 40.32 -16.67
CA GLU A 56 -6.14 41.41 -15.68
C GLU A 56 -4.75 41.81 -15.17
N ALA A 57 -3.92 40.82 -14.79
CA ALA A 57 -2.55 41.07 -14.39
C ALA A 57 -1.74 41.75 -15.51
N LEU A 58 -1.91 41.33 -16.76
CA LEU A 58 -1.24 41.95 -17.90
C LEU A 58 -1.69 43.39 -18.14
N VAL A 59 -2.97 43.73 -17.94
CA VAL A 59 -3.46 45.12 -18.02
C VAL A 59 -2.78 46.01 -16.98
N LEU A 60 -2.61 45.51 -15.75
CA LEU A 60 -1.92 46.24 -14.69
C LEU A 60 -0.43 46.44 -15.01
N ILE A 61 0.24 45.39 -15.47
CA ILE A 61 1.67 45.44 -15.80
C ILE A 61 1.93 46.33 -17.03
N LYS A 62 1.01 46.35 -18.02
CA LYS A 62 1.07 47.28 -19.17
C LYS A 62 1.07 48.74 -18.76
N LYS A 63 0.28 49.11 -17.73
CA LYS A 63 0.28 50.47 -17.18
C LYS A 63 1.58 50.79 -16.45
N LYS A 64 2.15 49.80 -15.74
CA LYS A 64 3.34 49.97 -14.90
C LYS A 64 4.65 50.00 -15.71
N TYR A 65 4.74 49.26 -16.82
CA TYR A 65 5.94 49.14 -17.65
C TYR A 65 5.66 49.43 -19.12
N PRO A 66 5.24 50.67 -19.48
CA PRO A 66 4.90 51.01 -20.86
C PRO A 66 6.09 50.87 -21.83
N ASN A 67 7.32 50.96 -21.32
CA ASN A 67 8.56 50.78 -22.08
C ASN A 67 8.88 49.31 -22.45
N LYS A 68 8.22 48.32 -21.84
CA LYS A 68 8.38 46.88 -22.13
C LYS A 68 7.35 46.35 -23.13
N LYS A 69 7.03 47.19 -24.12
CA LYS A 69 5.89 46.96 -25.02
C LYS A 69 6.00 45.66 -25.82
N CYS A 70 7.17 45.27 -26.35
CA CYS A 70 7.30 44.02 -27.12
C CYS A 70 7.01 42.79 -26.24
N GLU A 71 7.57 42.74 -25.03
CA GLU A 71 7.35 41.68 -24.05
C GLU A 71 5.88 41.54 -23.68
N LEU A 72 5.21 42.67 -23.42
CA LEU A 72 3.83 42.71 -22.97
C LEU A 72 2.85 42.34 -24.09
N ASP A 73 3.12 42.78 -25.32
CA ASP A 73 2.33 42.38 -26.49
C ASP A 73 2.54 40.90 -26.81
N TYR A 74 3.75 40.38 -26.66
CA TYR A 74 4.00 38.94 -26.79
C TYR A 74 3.26 38.13 -25.72
N LEU A 75 3.29 38.55 -24.45
CA LEU A 75 2.51 37.92 -23.38
C LEU A 75 1.01 37.95 -23.67
N GLN A 76 0.47 39.09 -24.13
CA GLN A 76 -0.93 39.20 -24.56
C GLN A 76 -1.27 38.11 -25.58
N THR A 77 -0.36 37.93 -26.54
CA THR A 77 -0.56 36.97 -27.61
C THR A 77 -0.51 35.53 -27.10
N ILE A 78 0.38 35.20 -26.15
CA ILE A 78 0.39 33.87 -25.52
C ILE A 78 -0.92 33.61 -24.75
N ILE A 79 -1.51 34.63 -24.11
CA ILE A 79 -2.85 34.52 -23.50
C ILE A 79 -3.89 34.18 -24.59
N SER A 80 -3.89 34.89 -25.71
CA SER A 80 -4.79 34.64 -26.85
C SER A 80 -4.64 33.22 -27.42
N ILE A 81 -3.40 32.72 -27.61
CA ILE A 81 -3.12 31.35 -28.07
C ILE A 81 -3.70 30.32 -27.11
N ARG A 82 -3.43 30.45 -25.81
CA ARG A 82 -3.97 29.52 -24.80
C ARG A 82 -5.49 29.65 -24.69
N GLY A 83 -6.02 30.83 -24.98
CA GLY A 83 -7.44 31.16 -25.13
C GLY A 83 -8.16 30.47 -26.29
N ASN A 84 -7.47 29.71 -27.13
CA ASN A 84 -7.98 29.21 -28.42
C ASN A 84 -8.40 30.34 -29.39
N GLN A 85 -7.96 31.57 -29.17
CA GLN A 85 -8.20 32.71 -30.07
C GLN A 85 -7.10 32.76 -31.14
N ARG A 86 -7.02 31.74 -32.00
CA ARG A 86 -5.91 31.54 -32.94
C ARG A 86 -5.74 32.69 -33.94
N ASP A 87 -6.83 33.18 -34.53
CA ASP A 87 -6.77 34.24 -35.54
C ASP A 87 -6.34 35.58 -34.93
N LYS A 88 -6.90 35.90 -33.75
CA LYS A 88 -6.49 37.06 -32.96
C LYS A 88 -5.00 37.00 -32.63
N ALA A 89 -4.53 35.85 -32.13
CA ALA A 89 -3.12 35.66 -31.83
C ALA A 89 -2.23 35.81 -33.08
N LYS A 90 -2.67 35.32 -34.23
CA LYS A 90 -1.92 35.46 -35.50
C LYS A 90 -1.78 36.93 -35.92
N VAL A 91 -2.85 37.71 -35.79
CA VAL A 91 -2.83 39.17 -36.06
C VAL A 91 -1.90 39.88 -35.08
N GLU A 92 -1.99 39.55 -33.79
CA GLU A 92 -1.13 40.13 -32.74
C GLU A 92 0.35 39.83 -32.98
N LEU A 93 0.73 38.58 -33.27
CA LEU A 93 2.12 38.21 -33.59
C LEU A 93 2.65 38.94 -34.82
N LYS A 94 1.85 39.08 -35.89
CA LYS A 94 2.22 39.83 -37.09
C LYS A 94 2.42 41.32 -36.79
N LYS A 95 1.57 41.88 -35.93
CA LYS A 95 1.70 43.27 -35.48
C LYS A 95 3.00 43.47 -34.69
N ILE A 96 3.36 42.56 -33.79
CA ILE A 96 4.63 42.65 -33.05
C ILE A 96 5.83 42.63 -33.99
N ILE A 97 5.83 41.77 -35.01
CA ILE A 97 6.90 41.78 -36.03
C ILE A 97 6.92 43.12 -36.78
N LYS A 98 5.76 43.68 -37.13
CA LYS A 98 5.69 44.98 -37.83
C LYS A 98 6.22 46.13 -36.96
N ASP A 99 5.86 46.13 -35.68
CA ASP A 99 6.13 47.24 -34.76
C ASP A 99 7.59 47.23 -34.25
N PHE A 100 8.22 46.05 -34.13
CA PHE A 100 9.56 45.90 -33.53
C PHE A 100 10.61 45.25 -34.45
N GLY A 101 10.19 44.72 -35.61
CA GLY A 101 11.07 44.07 -36.58
C GLY A 101 11.89 42.92 -35.99
N ASP A 102 13.09 42.73 -36.56
CA ASP A 102 14.10 41.78 -36.11
C ASP A 102 14.75 42.16 -34.76
N GLY A 103 14.48 43.37 -34.26
CA GLY A 103 14.99 43.88 -32.99
C GLY A 103 14.23 43.38 -31.76
N CYS A 104 13.06 42.74 -31.92
CA CYS A 104 12.37 42.18 -30.77
C CYS A 104 13.09 40.94 -30.22
N ILE A 105 13.27 40.90 -28.90
CA ILE A 105 13.94 39.79 -28.20
C ILE A 105 13.23 38.43 -28.39
N PHE A 106 11.93 38.43 -28.71
CA PHE A 106 11.14 37.21 -28.99
C PHE A 106 10.98 36.90 -30.47
N TYR A 107 11.69 37.58 -31.38
CA TYR A 107 11.48 37.46 -32.82
C TYR A 107 11.45 35.99 -33.32
N ILE A 108 12.42 35.18 -32.90
CA ILE A 108 12.49 33.76 -33.26
C ILE A 108 11.33 32.96 -32.68
N ASP A 109 10.96 33.21 -31.42
CA ASP A 109 9.84 32.53 -30.77
C ASP A 109 8.51 32.90 -31.43
N ILE A 110 8.32 34.17 -31.77
CA ILE A 110 7.16 34.67 -32.52
C ILE A 110 7.03 33.95 -33.86
N LEU A 111 8.12 33.82 -34.63
CA LEU A 111 8.11 33.10 -35.90
C LEU A 111 7.77 31.61 -35.72
N PHE A 112 8.26 30.96 -34.65
CA PHE A 112 7.87 29.59 -34.34
C PHE A 112 6.40 29.46 -33.90
N GLN A 113 5.82 30.47 -33.25
CA GLN A 113 4.39 30.45 -32.92
C GLN A 113 3.53 30.70 -34.15
N LEU A 114 3.91 31.65 -35.02
CA LEU A 114 3.25 31.87 -36.31
C LEU A 114 3.24 30.59 -37.15
N GLU A 115 4.35 29.87 -37.23
CA GLU A 115 4.42 28.56 -37.91
C GLU A 115 3.43 27.53 -37.35
N LYS A 116 3.23 27.49 -36.03
CA LYS A 116 2.27 26.55 -35.42
C LYS A 116 0.82 26.95 -35.64
N LEU A 117 0.54 28.26 -35.65
CA LEU A 117 -0.81 28.79 -35.84
C LEU A 117 -1.24 28.76 -37.30
N GLU A 118 -0.29 28.72 -38.23
CA GLU A 118 -0.57 28.69 -39.66
C GLU A 118 -1.15 27.33 -40.10
N SER A 119 -2.06 27.33 -41.06
CA SER A 119 -2.56 26.11 -41.70
C SER A 119 -1.76 25.80 -42.97
N ASP A 120 -1.53 26.80 -43.81
CA ASP A 120 -0.81 26.70 -45.08
C ASP A 120 0.68 26.39 -44.91
N ASP A 121 1.15 25.32 -45.57
CA ASP A 121 2.55 24.92 -45.55
C ASP A 121 3.48 25.92 -46.25
N LYS A 122 3.00 26.70 -47.24
CA LYS A 122 3.81 27.75 -47.88
C LYS A 122 4.16 28.86 -46.90
N GLU A 123 3.19 29.35 -46.15
CA GLU A 123 3.39 30.36 -45.11
C GLU A 123 4.22 29.81 -43.93
N LYS A 124 4.06 28.54 -43.55
CA LYS A 124 4.96 27.90 -42.57
C LYS A 124 6.41 27.89 -43.02
N ILE A 125 6.66 27.50 -44.27
CA ILE A 125 8.00 27.49 -44.86
C ILE A 125 8.59 28.91 -44.85
N LYS A 126 7.78 29.93 -45.19
CA LYS A 126 8.18 31.33 -45.14
C LYS A 126 8.63 31.77 -43.75
N TYR A 127 7.86 31.49 -42.68
CA TYR A 127 8.26 31.83 -41.32
C TYR A 127 9.53 31.09 -40.86
N LEU A 128 9.64 29.79 -41.18
CA LEU A 128 10.83 29.02 -40.83
C LEU A 128 12.08 29.48 -41.62
N THR A 129 11.91 29.92 -42.86
CA THR A 129 13.00 30.47 -43.67
C THR A 129 13.48 31.80 -43.08
N LYS A 130 12.56 32.68 -42.64
CA LYS A 130 12.92 33.90 -41.92
C LYS A 130 13.74 33.65 -40.66
N ILE A 131 13.43 32.58 -39.90
CA ILE A 131 14.26 32.16 -38.76
C ILE A 131 15.69 31.84 -39.20
N LEU A 132 15.84 31.09 -40.28
CA LEU A 132 17.15 30.72 -40.82
C LEU A 132 17.92 31.94 -41.35
N GLU A 133 17.24 32.86 -42.03
CA GLU A 133 17.82 34.11 -42.53
C GLU A 133 18.27 35.03 -41.40
N HIS A 134 17.48 35.16 -40.33
CA HIS A 134 17.85 35.93 -39.15
C HIS A 134 19.14 35.41 -38.49
N PHE A 135 19.31 34.08 -38.45
CA PHE A 135 20.55 33.48 -37.97
C PHE A 135 21.69 33.59 -38.99
N ALA A 136 21.38 33.58 -40.29
CA ALA A 136 22.36 33.66 -41.36
C ALA A 136 22.96 35.07 -41.55
N GLY A 137 22.20 36.12 -41.23
CA GLY A 137 22.70 37.51 -41.23
C GLY A 137 23.76 37.80 -40.16
N LYS A 138 23.97 36.87 -39.22
CA LYS A 138 25.03 36.93 -38.21
C LYS A 138 26.18 36.04 -38.69
N SER A 139 27.37 36.61 -38.86
CA SER A 139 28.58 35.97 -39.44
C SER A 139 28.90 34.56 -38.90
N ARG A 140 28.46 34.23 -37.67
CA ARG A 140 28.36 32.87 -37.13
C ARG A 140 27.12 32.69 -36.26
N VAL A 141 26.49 31.51 -36.34
CA VAL A 141 25.46 31.10 -35.37
C VAL A 141 26.15 30.81 -34.03
N LYS A 142 25.85 31.62 -33.00
CA LYS A 142 26.37 31.40 -31.63
C LYS A 142 26.00 29.98 -31.15
N SER A 143 26.87 29.33 -30.38
CA SER A 143 26.66 27.97 -29.87
C SER A 143 25.33 27.79 -29.13
N SER A 144 24.88 28.83 -28.42
CA SER A 144 23.58 28.88 -27.74
C SER A 144 22.36 28.75 -28.68
N ASN A 145 22.53 29.11 -29.96
CA ASN A 145 21.44 29.23 -30.94
C ASN A 145 21.44 28.11 -31.99
N ILE A 146 22.49 27.29 -32.04
CA ILE A 146 22.61 26.17 -33.00
C ILE A 146 21.42 25.21 -32.88
N GLY A 147 20.92 24.97 -31.67
CA GLY A 147 19.75 24.11 -31.46
C GLY A 147 18.48 24.64 -32.12
N GLN A 148 18.22 25.95 -32.01
CA GLN A 148 17.06 26.59 -32.63
C GLN A 148 17.18 26.62 -34.16
N PHE A 149 18.39 26.92 -34.66
CA PHE A 149 18.70 26.87 -36.09
C PHE A 149 18.48 25.47 -36.68
N ASN A 150 19.06 24.43 -36.07
CA ASN A 150 18.90 23.04 -36.50
C ASN A 150 17.43 22.62 -36.49
N ARG A 151 16.67 23.06 -35.47
CA ARG A 151 15.24 22.80 -35.39
C ARG A 151 14.46 23.46 -36.52
N ALA A 152 14.76 24.73 -36.84
CA ALA A 152 14.13 25.44 -37.95
C ALA A 152 14.48 24.79 -39.29
N LEU A 153 15.75 24.45 -39.51
CA LEU A 153 16.23 23.81 -40.74
C LEU A 153 15.60 22.44 -40.95
N ALA A 154 15.50 21.63 -39.90
CA ALA A 154 14.84 20.32 -39.97
C ALA A 154 13.33 20.46 -40.26
N LYS A 155 12.65 21.42 -39.63
CA LYS A 155 11.22 21.67 -39.87
C LYS A 155 10.95 22.16 -41.30
N VAL A 156 11.73 23.11 -41.80
CA VAL A 156 11.49 23.68 -43.13
C VAL A 156 11.72 22.65 -44.23
N LYS A 157 12.77 21.81 -44.08
CA LYS A 157 13.03 20.68 -45.00
C LYS A 157 11.87 19.71 -45.01
N ARG A 158 11.45 19.22 -43.84
CA ARG A 158 10.30 18.30 -43.72
C ARG A 158 9.03 18.89 -44.32
N LYS A 159 8.80 20.19 -44.15
CA LYS A 159 7.63 20.87 -44.71
C LYS A 159 7.69 20.96 -46.22
N ALA A 160 8.83 21.37 -46.78
CA ALA A 160 9.05 21.39 -48.24
C ALA A 160 8.85 19.99 -48.85
N ILE A 161 9.42 18.95 -48.23
CA ILE A 161 9.24 17.55 -48.64
C ILE A 161 7.76 17.14 -48.53
N SER A 162 7.05 17.55 -47.48
CA SER A 162 5.63 17.24 -47.32
C SER A 162 4.71 17.93 -48.32
N SER A 163 5.17 19.03 -48.91
CA SER A 163 4.52 19.72 -50.02
C SER A 163 5.04 19.24 -51.39
N ASN A 164 5.72 18.09 -51.45
CA ASN A 164 6.32 17.49 -52.65
C ASN A 164 7.32 18.40 -53.39
N ASN A 165 7.99 19.32 -52.70
CA ASN A 165 8.97 20.23 -53.28
C ASN A 165 10.39 19.90 -52.80
N TRP A 166 11.01 18.88 -53.43
CA TRP A 166 12.37 18.45 -53.09
C TRP A 166 13.42 19.51 -53.44
N GLU A 167 13.21 20.27 -54.52
CA GLU A 167 14.11 21.34 -54.99
C GLU A 167 14.27 22.40 -53.92
N LYS A 168 13.16 22.87 -53.34
CA LYS A 168 13.17 23.82 -52.23
C LYS A 168 13.87 23.26 -51.00
N ALA A 169 13.62 21.98 -50.65
CA ALA A 169 14.28 21.34 -49.51
C ALA A 169 15.80 21.25 -49.70
N TYR A 170 16.23 20.92 -50.92
CA TYR A 170 17.62 20.85 -51.34
C TYR A 170 18.30 22.22 -51.38
N GLU A 171 17.68 23.24 -51.99
CA GLU A 171 18.19 24.61 -51.99
C GLU A 171 18.43 25.13 -50.56
N LEU A 172 17.47 24.89 -49.66
CA LEU A 172 17.61 25.24 -48.24
C LEU A 172 18.72 24.44 -47.56
N HIS A 173 18.91 23.16 -47.91
CA HIS A 173 20.05 22.38 -47.42
C HIS A 173 21.37 23.01 -47.86
N LYS A 174 21.52 23.24 -49.16
CA LYS A 174 22.74 23.77 -49.78
C LYS A 174 23.10 25.15 -49.24
N LYS A 175 22.11 26.02 -49.04
CA LYS A 175 22.28 27.36 -48.49
C LYS A 175 22.73 27.35 -47.01
N TYR A 176 22.10 26.54 -46.16
CA TYR A 176 22.24 26.67 -44.71
C TYR A 176 23.16 25.66 -44.02
N VAL A 177 23.43 24.49 -44.62
CA VAL A 177 24.31 23.48 -44.01
C VAL A 177 25.78 23.91 -43.92
N PRO A 178 26.36 24.67 -44.88
CA PRO A 178 27.72 25.22 -44.72
C PRO A 178 27.88 26.06 -43.44
N MET A 179 26.82 26.75 -42.99
CA MET A 179 26.83 27.56 -41.76
C MET A 179 26.99 26.71 -40.50
N LEU A 180 26.55 25.44 -40.54
CA LEU A 180 26.72 24.46 -39.46
C LEU A 180 28.12 23.82 -39.47
N ARG A 181 28.79 23.81 -40.62
CA ARG A 181 30.11 23.20 -40.81
C ARG A 181 31.25 24.23 -40.77
N LYS A 182 31.11 25.28 -39.95
CA LYS A 182 32.08 26.38 -39.82
C LYS A 182 32.44 27.04 -41.17
N GLY A 183 31.49 27.12 -42.10
CA GLY A 183 31.68 27.73 -43.43
C GLY A 183 32.20 26.80 -44.52
N ARG A 184 32.47 25.52 -44.22
CA ARG A 184 32.87 24.53 -45.24
C ARG A 184 31.72 24.32 -46.25
N LYS A 185 31.97 24.67 -47.51
CA LYS A 185 31.09 24.35 -48.64
C LYS A 185 30.96 22.83 -48.79
N LEU A 186 29.81 22.37 -49.27
CA LEU A 186 29.62 20.98 -49.66
C LEU A 186 30.58 20.66 -50.82
N THR A 187 31.22 19.51 -50.76
CA THR A 187 31.94 18.97 -51.92
C THR A 187 30.94 18.64 -53.04
N LYS A 188 31.40 18.57 -54.30
CA LYS A 188 30.53 18.21 -55.44
C LYS A 188 29.77 16.90 -55.18
N ARG A 189 30.44 15.90 -54.60
CA ARG A 189 29.85 14.60 -54.23
C ARG A 189 28.81 14.71 -53.11
N GLU A 190 29.11 15.48 -52.06
CA GLU A 190 28.13 15.75 -51.00
C GLU A 190 26.87 16.43 -51.56
N ASP A 191 27.06 17.42 -52.46
CA ASP A 191 25.99 18.15 -53.13
C ASP A 191 25.10 17.19 -53.96
N GLN A 192 25.71 16.36 -54.82
CA GLN A 192 25.02 15.33 -55.61
C GLN A 192 24.27 14.32 -54.74
N PHE A 193 24.91 13.82 -53.68
CA PHE A 193 24.27 12.85 -52.78
C PHE A 193 23.02 13.44 -52.12
N TYR A 194 23.11 14.65 -51.54
CA TYR A 194 21.96 15.26 -50.89
C TYR A 194 20.85 15.62 -51.86
N GLN A 195 21.19 15.99 -53.11
CA GLN A 195 20.21 16.23 -54.16
C GLN A 195 19.36 14.98 -54.42
N ALA A 196 20.00 13.83 -54.66
CA ALA A 196 19.32 12.56 -54.87
C ALA A 196 18.59 12.06 -53.61
N PHE A 197 19.17 12.25 -52.43
CA PHE A 197 18.56 11.89 -51.15
C PHE A 197 17.23 12.62 -50.92
N PHE A 198 17.14 13.93 -51.21
CA PHE A 198 15.88 14.67 -51.05
C PHE A 198 14.80 14.28 -52.06
N MET A 199 15.20 13.85 -53.26
CA MET A 199 14.26 13.25 -54.22
C MET A 199 13.62 12.00 -53.58
N MET A 200 14.44 11.12 -53.00
CA MET A 200 13.95 9.91 -52.32
C MET A 200 13.10 10.21 -51.08
N GLU A 201 13.45 11.21 -50.26
CA GLU A 201 12.60 11.59 -49.12
C GLU A 201 11.19 12.04 -49.56
N VAL A 202 11.03 12.65 -50.74
CA VAL A 202 9.70 12.98 -51.29
C VAL A 202 8.95 11.72 -51.71
N VAL A 203 9.61 10.76 -52.36
CA VAL A 203 9.01 9.46 -52.70
C VAL A 203 8.51 8.75 -51.44
N ASP A 204 9.37 8.62 -50.43
CA ASP A 204 9.05 8.04 -49.13
C ASP A 204 7.83 8.70 -48.48
N ASN A 205 7.79 10.04 -48.47
CA ASN A 205 6.73 10.77 -47.82
C ASN A 205 5.39 10.66 -48.55
N LYS A 206 5.40 10.58 -49.89
CA LYS A 206 4.20 10.27 -50.68
C LYS A 206 3.63 8.90 -50.29
N LEU A 207 4.49 7.87 -50.23
CA LEU A 207 4.10 6.51 -49.84
C LEU A 207 3.62 6.45 -48.39
N LEU A 208 4.24 7.18 -47.46
CA LEU A 208 3.78 7.24 -46.07
C LEU A 208 2.39 7.88 -45.93
N LYS A 209 2.08 8.91 -46.73
CA LYS A 209 0.76 9.57 -46.73
C LYS A 209 -0.30 8.73 -47.45
N LYS A 210 0.08 8.00 -48.49
CA LYS A 210 -0.80 7.14 -49.29
C LYS A 210 -0.12 5.78 -49.51
N PRO A 211 -0.24 4.83 -48.57
CA PRO A 211 0.47 3.54 -48.65
C PRO A 211 0.15 2.70 -49.89
N LYS A 212 -0.98 2.99 -50.55
CA LYS A 212 -1.44 2.31 -51.77
C LYS A 212 -1.05 3.03 -53.07
N SER A 213 -0.41 4.20 -53.02
CA SER A 213 0.02 4.88 -54.25
C SER A 213 1.25 4.22 -54.85
N THR A 214 1.34 4.21 -56.17
CA THR A 214 2.57 3.85 -56.87
C THR A 214 3.69 4.84 -56.53
N PRO A 215 4.93 4.37 -56.34
CA PRO A 215 6.10 5.24 -56.22
C PRO A 215 6.25 6.15 -57.45
N ASP A 216 6.85 7.32 -57.26
CA ASP A 216 7.11 8.27 -58.35
C ASP A 216 8.33 7.81 -59.17
N GLU A 217 8.10 6.98 -60.19
CA GLU A 217 9.15 6.31 -60.96
C GLU A 217 10.15 7.27 -61.60
N ALA A 218 9.68 8.38 -62.17
CA ALA A 218 10.54 9.38 -62.80
C ALA A 218 11.51 10.02 -61.78
N LEU A 219 11.02 10.30 -60.57
CA LEU A 219 11.84 10.87 -59.51
C LEU A 219 12.84 9.85 -58.96
N MET A 220 12.43 8.58 -58.84
CA MET A 220 13.31 7.48 -58.45
C MET A 220 14.41 7.21 -59.49
N GLU A 221 14.09 7.21 -60.78
CA GLU A 221 15.08 6.99 -61.85
C GLU A 221 16.13 8.11 -61.87
N LYS A 222 15.69 9.36 -61.68
CA LYS A 222 16.60 10.51 -61.56
C LYS A 222 17.52 10.39 -60.35
N ALA A 223 16.99 9.99 -59.19
CA ALA A 223 17.80 9.77 -57.99
C ALA A 223 18.77 8.60 -58.15
N MET A 224 18.31 7.51 -58.76
CA MET A 224 19.08 6.28 -59.01
C MET A 224 20.34 6.57 -59.82
N LYS A 225 20.22 7.27 -60.96
CA LYS A 225 21.37 7.63 -61.82
C LYS A 225 22.45 8.36 -61.03
N VAL A 226 22.04 9.31 -60.18
CA VAL A 226 22.99 10.06 -59.33
C VAL A 226 23.64 9.16 -58.28
N PHE A 227 22.90 8.25 -57.65
CA PHE A 227 23.50 7.33 -56.68
C PHE A 227 24.45 6.32 -57.34
N GLU A 228 24.13 5.80 -58.53
CA GLU A 228 24.98 4.89 -59.30
C GLU A 228 26.31 5.54 -59.72
N GLU A 229 26.34 6.84 -59.99
CA GLU A 229 27.58 7.58 -60.21
C GLU A 229 28.43 7.69 -58.92
N LEU A 230 27.79 7.72 -57.75
CA LEU A 230 28.46 7.94 -56.47
C LEU A 230 29.08 6.66 -55.89
N ILE A 231 28.54 5.47 -56.16
CA ILE A 231 28.95 4.19 -55.53
C ILE A 231 30.38 3.72 -55.87
N TRP A 232 31.01 4.25 -56.92
CA TRP A 232 32.33 3.80 -57.40
C TRP A 232 33.54 4.35 -56.63
N VAL A 233 33.32 5.23 -55.65
CA VAL A 233 34.40 5.78 -54.82
C VAL A 233 34.31 5.15 -53.44
N GLN A 234 35.43 4.85 -52.79
CA GLN A 234 35.42 4.23 -51.45
C GLN A 234 35.39 5.29 -50.34
N ASP A 235 34.35 6.11 -50.32
CA ASP A 235 34.13 7.12 -49.26
C ASP A 235 32.78 6.91 -48.52
N PHE A 236 32.58 7.69 -47.45
CA PHE A 236 31.37 7.61 -46.63
C PHE A 236 30.07 7.85 -47.42
N HIS A 237 30.05 8.81 -48.35
CA HIS A 237 28.86 9.14 -49.13
C HIS A 237 28.54 8.05 -50.15
N SER A 238 29.55 7.35 -50.64
CA SER A 238 29.40 6.22 -51.53
C SER A 238 28.74 5.05 -50.81
N LEU A 239 29.19 4.76 -49.58
CA LEU A 239 28.55 3.74 -48.74
C LEU A 239 27.09 4.08 -48.42
N LEU A 240 26.77 5.37 -48.22
CA LEU A 240 25.37 5.82 -48.11
C LEU A 240 24.61 5.68 -49.43
N ALA A 241 25.25 5.97 -50.58
CA ALA A 241 24.64 5.79 -51.89
C ALA A 241 24.30 4.32 -52.14
N TYR A 242 25.13 3.35 -51.72
CA TYR A 242 24.77 1.92 -51.79
C TYR A 242 23.46 1.61 -51.04
N LEU A 243 23.24 2.22 -49.87
CA LEU A 243 22.00 2.03 -49.11
C LEU A 243 20.78 2.59 -49.84
N GLU A 244 20.92 3.77 -50.43
CA GLU A 244 19.82 4.40 -51.18
C GLU A 244 19.55 3.72 -52.52
N VAL A 245 20.57 3.18 -53.20
CA VAL A 245 20.40 2.31 -54.38
C VAL A 245 19.63 1.05 -54.01
N ALA A 246 19.98 0.40 -52.89
CA ALA A 246 19.25 -0.76 -52.39
C ALA A 246 17.80 -0.42 -52.03
N HIS A 247 17.57 0.77 -51.48
CA HIS A 247 16.24 1.31 -51.17
C HIS A 247 15.39 1.53 -52.43
N VAL A 248 15.94 2.19 -53.45
CA VAL A 248 15.25 2.38 -54.74
C VAL A 248 14.89 1.04 -55.37
N ASN A 249 15.81 0.07 -55.38
CA ASN A 249 15.53 -1.27 -55.90
C ASN A 249 14.40 -1.97 -55.13
N LEU A 250 14.33 -1.84 -53.81
CA LEU A 250 13.22 -2.37 -53.02
C LEU A 250 11.87 -1.75 -53.41
N LEU A 251 11.84 -0.44 -53.61
CA LEU A 251 10.63 0.26 -54.06
C LEU A 251 10.19 -0.16 -55.46
N ARG A 252 11.12 -0.57 -56.32
CA ARG A 252 10.86 -1.10 -57.67
C ARG A 252 10.58 -2.61 -57.70
N GLY A 253 10.61 -3.30 -56.54
CA GLY A 253 10.44 -4.75 -56.46
C GLY A 253 11.70 -5.59 -56.75
N GLY A 254 12.85 -4.96 -57.03
CA GLY A 254 14.16 -5.58 -57.26
C GLY A 254 14.82 -6.13 -55.99
N LYS A 255 14.23 -7.18 -55.42
CA LYS A 255 14.64 -7.76 -54.12
C LYS A 255 16.01 -8.46 -54.16
N SER A 256 16.38 -9.05 -55.30
CA SER A 256 17.66 -9.78 -55.44
C SER A 256 18.82 -8.81 -55.64
N GLU A 257 18.57 -7.77 -56.44
CA GLU A 257 19.46 -6.65 -56.73
C GLU A 257 19.75 -5.89 -55.44
N SER A 258 18.70 -5.54 -54.68
CA SER A 258 18.84 -4.90 -53.37
C SER A 258 19.69 -5.73 -52.40
N GLU A 259 19.45 -7.05 -52.30
CA GLU A 259 20.26 -7.91 -51.43
C GLU A 259 21.73 -7.95 -51.86
N SER A 260 22.01 -8.03 -53.16
CA SER A 260 23.37 -8.03 -53.70
C SER A 260 24.10 -6.73 -53.36
N ILE A 261 23.44 -5.58 -53.56
CA ILE A 261 23.98 -4.25 -53.28
C ILE A 261 24.28 -4.07 -51.79
N LEU A 262 23.37 -4.51 -50.91
CA LEU A 262 23.59 -4.48 -49.46
C LEU A 262 24.73 -5.42 -49.02
N LYS A 263 24.94 -6.56 -49.70
CA LYS A 263 26.07 -7.47 -49.43
C LYS A 263 27.39 -6.82 -49.78
N SER A 264 27.47 -6.17 -50.94
CA SER A 264 28.65 -5.43 -51.37
C SER A 264 28.99 -4.25 -50.46
N ALA A 265 27.99 -3.57 -49.90
CA ALA A 265 28.19 -2.44 -48.99
C ALA A 265 28.64 -2.85 -47.57
N PHE A 266 28.35 -4.09 -47.15
CA PHE A 266 28.55 -4.55 -45.76
C PHE A 266 29.99 -4.41 -45.26
N PRO A 267 31.04 -4.88 -45.97
CA PRO A 267 32.42 -4.80 -45.47
C PRO A 267 32.88 -3.35 -45.25
N GLY A 268 32.54 -2.46 -46.20
CA GLY A 268 32.88 -1.04 -46.12
C GLY A 268 32.18 -0.34 -44.95
N LEU A 269 30.88 -0.57 -44.77
CA LEU A 269 30.12 0.00 -43.66
C LEU A 269 30.56 -0.55 -42.30
N LYS A 270 30.95 -1.84 -42.22
CA LYS A 270 31.49 -2.43 -41.00
C LYS A 270 32.84 -1.84 -40.62
N LYS A 271 33.71 -1.55 -41.60
CA LYS A 271 34.98 -0.85 -41.37
C LYS A 271 34.73 0.56 -40.82
N VAL A 272 33.87 1.34 -41.48
CA VAL A 272 33.48 2.69 -41.03
C VAL A 272 32.84 2.68 -39.63
N GLU A 273 32.01 1.70 -39.32
CA GLU A 273 31.42 1.53 -37.99
C GLU A 273 32.49 1.35 -36.90
N THR A 274 33.48 0.51 -37.19
CA THR A 274 34.57 0.19 -36.28
C THR A 274 35.47 1.41 -36.05
N ASP A 275 35.76 2.15 -37.11
CA ASP A 275 36.70 3.28 -37.09
C ASP A 275 36.09 4.56 -36.50
N TYR A 276 34.80 4.85 -36.78
CA TYR A 276 34.20 6.16 -36.47
C TYR A 276 32.99 6.11 -35.53
N PHE A 277 32.17 5.06 -35.57
CA PHE A 277 30.86 5.06 -34.91
C PHE A 277 30.75 4.17 -33.67
N LYS A 278 31.85 3.53 -33.24
CA LYS A 278 31.91 2.70 -32.02
C LYS A 278 31.31 3.39 -30.78
N ARG A 279 31.42 4.74 -30.68
CA ARG A 279 30.85 5.56 -29.59
C ARG A 279 29.56 6.33 -29.98
N HIS A 280 29.17 6.32 -31.25
CA HIS A 280 28.08 7.15 -31.80
C HIS A 280 27.10 6.34 -32.66
N LYS A 281 26.66 5.18 -32.15
CA LYS A 281 25.74 4.27 -32.88
C LYS A 281 24.43 4.92 -33.37
N GLN A 282 24.02 6.04 -32.77
CA GLN A 282 22.82 6.81 -33.17
C GLN A 282 22.89 7.41 -34.58
N VAL A 283 24.08 7.54 -35.16
CA VAL A 283 24.26 8.10 -36.52
C VAL A 283 24.92 7.09 -37.45
N SER A 284 24.97 5.82 -37.03
CA SER A 284 25.60 4.76 -37.80
C SER A 284 24.79 4.41 -39.06
N PRO A 285 25.43 4.33 -40.23
CA PRO A 285 24.78 3.81 -41.43
C PRO A 285 24.58 2.28 -41.40
N MET A 286 25.20 1.56 -40.47
CA MET A 286 24.87 0.14 -40.25
C MET A 286 23.41 -0.05 -39.83
N ALA A 287 22.82 0.95 -39.15
CA ALA A 287 21.39 0.93 -38.82
C ALA A 287 20.52 0.90 -40.09
N GLY A 288 20.88 1.71 -41.10
CA GLY A 288 20.19 1.75 -42.39
C GLY A 288 20.37 0.46 -43.18
N LEU A 289 21.60 -0.07 -43.21
CA LEU A 289 21.90 -1.37 -43.82
C LEU A 289 21.02 -2.49 -43.23
N TYR A 290 21.02 -2.67 -41.91
CA TYR A 290 20.20 -3.72 -41.28
C TYR A 290 18.70 -3.48 -41.49
N TYR A 291 18.24 -2.22 -41.46
CA TYR A 291 16.85 -1.89 -41.76
C TYR A 291 16.46 -2.33 -43.18
N TYR A 292 17.26 -1.99 -44.19
CA TYR A 292 16.97 -2.37 -45.57
C TYR A 292 17.12 -3.87 -45.80
N TYR A 293 18.09 -4.55 -45.17
CA TYR A 293 18.13 -6.03 -45.17
C TYR A 293 16.85 -6.64 -44.60
N GLY A 294 16.37 -6.12 -43.48
CA GLY A 294 15.11 -6.53 -42.88
C GLY A 294 13.96 -6.39 -43.88
N TRP A 295 13.89 -5.26 -44.60
CA TRP A 295 12.87 -5.02 -45.62
C TRP A 295 13.01 -5.97 -46.82
N THR A 296 14.22 -6.23 -47.31
CA THR A 296 14.44 -7.20 -48.38
C THR A 296 13.95 -8.60 -48.00
N LYS A 297 14.20 -9.04 -46.76
CA LYS A 297 13.72 -10.33 -46.26
C LYS A 297 12.21 -10.33 -46.03
N GLU A 298 11.63 -9.23 -45.58
CA GLU A 298 10.19 -9.03 -45.43
C GLU A 298 9.46 -9.22 -46.77
N VAL A 299 9.96 -8.58 -47.84
CA VAL A 299 9.40 -8.70 -49.21
C VAL A 299 9.52 -10.13 -49.72
N LYS A 300 10.70 -10.75 -49.59
CA LYS A 300 10.91 -12.16 -50.00
C LYS A 300 9.97 -13.12 -49.27
N SER A 301 9.77 -12.92 -47.96
CA SER A 301 8.82 -13.71 -47.17
C SER A 301 7.38 -13.50 -47.65
N THR A 302 7.00 -12.24 -47.92
CA THR A 302 5.67 -11.89 -48.41
C THR A 302 5.37 -12.52 -49.78
N ASP A 303 6.34 -12.58 -50.69
CA ASP A 303 6.16 -13.20 -52.02
C ASP A 303 5.98 -14.73 -51.98
N LEU A 304 6.46 -15.35 -50.89
CA LEU A 304 6.30 -16.78 -50.61
C LEU A 304 5.09 -17.05 -49.72
N TRP A 305 4.39 -16.01 -49.27
CA TRP A 305 3.32 -16.14 -48.30
C TRP A 305 2.13 -16.91 -48.90
N GLY A 306 1.83 -18.08 -48.32
CA GLY A 306 0.72 -18.92 -48.77
C GLY A 306 1.09 -19.94 -49.84
N LYS A 307 2.37 -20.07 -50.20
CA LYS A 307 2.87 -21.14 -51.07
C LYS A 307 3.35 -22.32 -50.21
N GLU A 308 2.56 -23.40 -50.18
CA GLU A 308 2.80 -24.58 -49.32
C GLU A 308 4.15 -25.24 -49.61
N ASP A 309 4.53 -25.33 -50.88
CA ASP A 309 5.82 -25.88 -51.34
C ASP A 309 7.05 -25.07 -50.90
N LYS A 310 6.85 -23.84 -50.41
CA LYS A 310 7.92 -22.90 -50.00
C LYS A 310 7.74 -22.37 -48.59
N GLU A 311 7.00 -23.07 -47.74
CA GLU A 311 6.68 -22.60 -46.39
C GLU A 311 7.93 -22.44 -45.52
N GLU A 312 8.90 -23.37 -45.60
CA GLU A 312 10.14 -23.27 -44.82
C GLU A 312 10.97 -22.03 -45.20
N ASP A 313 11.10 -21.75 -46.50
CA ASP A 313 11.78 -20.56 -47.00
C ASP A 313 11.04 -19.27 -46.62
N CYS A 314 9.70 -19.28 -46.72
CA CYS A 314 8.86 -18.18 -46.27
C CYS A 314 9.12 -17.85 -44.80
N LYS A 315 9.10 -18.88 -43.94
CA LYS A 315 9.34 -18.78 -42.50
C LYS A 315 10.76 -18.31 -42.18
N LYS A 316 11.77 -18.85 -42.88
CA LYS A 316 13.17 -18.45 -42.73
C LYS A 316 13.35 -16.96 -43.02
N TYR A 317 12.85 -16.48 -44.15
CA TYR A 317 12.91 -15.06 -44.48
C TYR A 317 12.10 -14.18 -43.52
N ALA A 318 10.97 -14.68 -43.01
CA ALA A 318 10.19 -13.95 -42.02
C ALA A 318 10.96 -13.76 -40.70
N ILE A 319 11.66 -14.80 -40.23
CA ILE A 319 12.49 -14.75 -39.04
C ILE A 319 13.67 -13.80 -39.24
N ASP A 320 14.35 -13.89 -40.39
CA ASP A 320 15.49 -13.03 -40.70
C ASP A 320 15.10 -11.56 -40.75
N ALA A 321 13.94 -11.24 -41.34
CA ALA A 321 13.41 -9.87 -41.35
C ALA A 321 13.24 -9.33 -39.92
N GLY A 322 12.58 -10.11 -39.05
CA GLY A 322 12.40 -9.77 -37.64
C GLY A 322 13.74 -9.58 -36.90
N LYS A 323 14.73 -10.47 -37.13
CA LYS A 323 16.06 -10.38 -36.51
C LYS A 323 16.80 -9.11 -36.92
N PHE A 324 16.73 -8.73 -38.19
CA PHE A 324 17.38 -7.50 -38.65
C PHE A 324 16.73 -6.24 -38.06
N TYR A 325 15.40 -6.17 -38.00
CA TYR A 325 14.73 -5.05 -37.32
C TYR A 325 15.03 -5.00 -35.82
N ALA A 326 14.99 -6.16 -35.16
CA ALA A 326 15.36 -6.31 -33.76
C ALA A 326 16.78 -5.80 -33.48
N LYS A 327 17.73 -6.09 -34.38
CA LYS A 327 19.11 -5.62 -34.30
C LYS A 327 19.23 -4.10 -34.40
N VAL A 328 18.46 -3.46 -35.28
CA VAL A 328 18.42 -1.99 -35.36
C VAL A 328 17.92 -1.38 -34.04
N VAL A 329 16.84 -1.95 -33.48
CA VAL A 329 16.25 -1.49 -32.21
C VAL A 329 17.18 -1.72 -31.01
N SER A 330 17.88 -2.86 -30.96
CA SER A 330 18.77 -3.20 -29.84
C SER A 330 20.09 -2.44 -29.90
N ASP A 331 20.77 -2.49 -31.05
CA ASP A 331 22.17 -2.10 -31.18
C ASP A 331 22.31 -0.65 -31.62
N TYR A 332 21.31 -0.10 -32.33
CA TYR A 332 21.33 1.20 -32.97
C TYR A 332 20.19 2.13 -32.50
N ASN A 333 19.82 2.01 -31.22
CA ASN A 333 18.82 2.86 -30.56
C ASN A 333 19.15 4.35 -30.74
N GLY A 334 18.15 5.13 -31.16
CA GLY A 334 18.26 6.56 -31.44
C GLY A 334 18.70 6.90 -32.86
N SER A 335 18.93 5.89 -33.71
CA SER A 335 19.12 6.10 -35.14
C SER A 335 17.85 6.57 -35.84
N PRO A 336 17.94 7.25 -37.01
CA PRO A 336 16.77 7.59 -37.81
C PRO A 336 15.92 6.39 -38.22
N PHE A 337 16.52 5.20 -38.24
CA PHE A 337 15.89 3.93 -38.60
C PHE A 337 15.25 3.21 -37.42
N ASP A 338 15.62 3.51 -36.17
CA ASP A 338 15.11 2.85 -34.96
C ASP A 338 13.57 2.85 -34.88
N ILE A 339 12.95 4.04 -34.97
CA ILE A 339 11.48 4.17 -34.91
C ILE A 339 10.80 3.44 -36.08
N ARG A 340 11.41 3.47 -37.29
CA ARG A 340 10.87 2.77 -38.47
C ARG A 340 10.98 1.26 -38.29
N ALA A 341 12.13 0.78 -37.83
CA ALA A 341 12.40 -0.63 -37.54
C ALA A 341 11.48 -1.17 -36.45
N GLN A 342 11.25 -0.42 -35.36
CA GLN A 342 10.33 -0.81 -34.30
C GLN A 342 8.90 -0.97 -34.83
N LYS A 343 8.40 0.01 -35.59
CA LYS A 343 7.05 -0.07 -36.18
C LYS A 343 6.89 -1.28 -37.10
N ARG A 344 7.90 -1.55 -37.93
CA ARG A 344 7.90 -2.73 -38.80
C ARG A 344 8.02 -4.03 -38.02
N LEU A 345 8.89 -4.09 -37.01
CA LEU A 345 9.04 -5.26 -36.14
C LEU A 345 7.72 -5.58 -35.41
N ASP A 346 7.02 -4.57 -34.91
CA ASP A 346 5.72 -4.74 -34.24
C ASP A 346 4.68 -5.31 -35.21
N ALA A 347 4.51 -4.67 -36.38
CA ALA A 347 3.59 -5.15 -37.41
C ALA A 347 3.96 -6.55 -37.94
N TRP A 348 5.26 -6.85 -38.03
CA TRP A 348 5.73 -8.15 -38.48
C TRP A 348 5.53 -9.23 -37.41
N ASN A 349 5.75 -8.90 -36.13
CA ASN A 349 5.50 -9.81 -35.02
C ASN A 349 4.02 -10.19 -34.88
N GLU A 350 3.08 -9.29 -35.21
CA GLU A 350 1.66 -9.63 -35.31
C GLU A 350 1.44 -10.71 -36.37
N LYS A 351 1.97 -10.52 -37.60
CA LYS A 351 1.88 -11.54 -38.67
C LYS A 351 2.54 -12.88 -38.31
N LEU A 352 3.72 -12.84 -37.69
CA LEU A 352 4.45 -14.04 -37.25
C LEU A 352 3.68 -14.82 -36.18
N LYS A 353 3.08 -14.10 -35.23
CA LYS A 353 2.27 -14.68 -34.16
C LYS A 353 1.01 -15.33 -34.72
N ASP A 354 0.32 -14.64 -35.62
CA ASP A 354 -0.92 -15.14 -36.22
C ASP A 354 -0.70 -16.41 -37.05
N ARG A 355 0.42 -16.50 -37.80
CA ARG A 355 0.69 -17.66 -38.67
C ARG A 355 1.44 -18.80 -37.98
N TRP A 356 2.44 -18.49 -37.17
CA TRP A 356 3.37 -19.49 -36.62
C TRP A 356 3.51 -19.45 -35.09
N SER A 357 2.67 -18.67 -34.39
CA SER A 357 2.62 -18.60 -32.92
C SER A 357 3.94 -18.22 -32.24
N PHE A 358 4.83 -17.46 -32.90
CA PHE A 358 6.05 -16.94 -32.30
C PHE A 358 6.26 -15.44 -32.59
N THR A 359 7.13 -14.80 -31.82
CA THR A 359 7.55 -13.41 -32.03
C THR A 359 9.06 -13.30 -31.96
N VAL A 360 9.64 -12.36 -32.72
CA VAL A 360 11.05 -12.00 -32.63
C VAL A 360 11.20 -10.83 -31.66
N THR A 361 11.79 -11.11 -30.51
CA THR A 361 12.12 -10.07 -29.52
C THR A 361 13.54 -9.54 -29.74
N PRO A 362 13.78 -8.23 -29.59
CA PRO A 362 15.14 -7.71 -29.54
C PRO A 362 15.90 -8.37 -28.41
N GLU A 363 17.08 -8.94 -28.70
CA GLU A 363 18.03 -9.31 -27.66
C GLU A 363 18.55 -8.04 -27.00
N ARG A 364 17.92 -7.65 -25.89
CA ARG A 364 18.28 -6.44 -25.15
C ARG A 364 19.45 -6.77 -24.23
N SER A 365 20.66 -6.38 -24.64
CA SER A 365 21.86 -6.53 -23.81
C SER A 365 21.73 -5.81 -22.46
N ALA A 366 22.50 -6.25 -21.46
CA ALA A 366 22.59 -5.54 -20.18
C ALA A 366 23.00 -4.06 -20.37
N ASP A 367 23.80 -3.77 -21.42
CA ASP A 367 24.20 -2.41 -21.79
C ASP A 367 23.07 -1.56 -22.35
N PHE A 368 22.08 -2.15 -23.05
CA PHE A 368 20.87 -1.42 -23.46
C PHE A 368 20.12 -0.88 -22.24
N TRP A 369 19.92 -1.71 -21.22
CA TRP A 369 19.25 -1.31 -19.98
C TRP A 369 20.07 -0.34 -19.16
N LYS A 370 21.38 -0.55 -19.07
CA LYS A 370 22.34 0.40 -18.47
C LYS A 370 22.24 1.77 -19.11
N ASN A 371 22.27 1.83 -20.45
CA ASN A 371 22.25 3.07 -21.21
C ASN A 371 20.88 3.75 -21.14
N ARG A 372 19.76 3.01 -21.19
CA ARG A 372 18.40 3.59 -21.07
C ARG A 372 18.12 4.11 -19.66
N PHE A 373 18.57 3.37 -18.63
CA PHE A 373 18.53 3.82 -17.24
C PHE A 373 19.34 5.11 -17.05
N ALA A 374 20.58 5.14 -17.55
CA ALA A 374 21.48 6.27 -17.42
C ALA A 374 21.05 7.51 -18.24
N SER A 375 20.56 7.33 -19.47
CA SER A 375 20.36 8.43 -20.42
C SER A 375 18.95 9.02 -20.43
N ILE A 376 17.86 8.25 -20.28
CA ILE A 376 16.50 8.78 -20.48
C ILE A 376 15.79 9.00 -19.16
N TYR A 377 15.73 7.97 -18.30
CA TYR A 377 14.91 8.03 -17.09
C TYR A 377 15.63 8.70 -15.93
N ASN A 378 16.91 8.41 -15.73
CA ASN A 378 17.72 9.13 -14.74
C ASN A 378 17.92 10.61 -15.16
N GLN A 379 18.05 10.91 -16.46
CA GLN A 379 18.05 12.30 -16.91
C GLN A 379 16.69 12.98 -16.66
N SER A 380 15.56 12.29 -16.88
CA SER A 380 14.24 12.81 -16.53
C SER A 380 14.11 13.07 -15.03
N TYR A 381 14.65 12.18 -14.19
CA TYR A 381 14.71 12.35 -12.74
C TYR A 381 15.57 13.56 -12.34
N LYS A 382 16.80 13.67 -12.88
CA LYS A 382 17.72 14.81 -12.63
C LYS A 382 17.16 16.14 -13.10
N THR A 383 16.41 16.15 -14.21
CA THR A 383 15.74 17.33 -14.76
C THR A 383 14.38 17.62 -14.13
N LYS A 384 14.06 17.00 -12.98
CA LYS A 384 12.82 17.15 -12.19
C LYS A 384 11.53 16.81 -12.97
N LYS A 385 11.62 16.04 -14.05
CA LYS A 385 10.46 15.51 -14.77
C LYS A 385 9.98 14.22 -14.13
N TYR A 386 9.58 14.27 -12.86
CA TYR A 386 9.37 13.07 -12.04
C TYR A 386 8.23 12.17 -12.50
N ALA A 387 7.15 12.71 -13.08
CA ALA A 387 6.09 11.88 -13.66
C ALA A 387 6.62 11.01 -14.81
N LYS A 388 7.36 11.62 -15.74
CA LYS A 388 7.99 10.92 -16.86
C LYS A 388 9.08 9.95 -16.39
N ALA A 389 9.82 10.30 -15.34
CA ALA A 389 10.81 9.43 -14.73
C ALA A 389 10.16 8.19 -14.11
N ALA A 390 9.09 8.38 -13.33
CA ALA A 390 8.34 7.29 -12.70
C ALA A 390 7.75 6.33 -13.74
N GLU A 391 7.06 6.84 -14.76
CA GLU A 391 6.55 6.03 -15.88
C GLU A 391 7.68 5.25 -16.58
N GLY A 392 8.82 5.91 -16.80
CA GLY A 392 9.98 5.29 -17.40
C GLY A 392 10.57 4.14 -16.57
N PHE A 393 10.72 4.35 -15.26
CA PHE A 393 11.20 3.31 -14.35
C PHE A 393 10.20 2.15 -14.20
N MET A 394 8.89 2.42 -14.15
CA MET A 394 7.86 1.37 -14.14
C MET A 394 7.91 0.51 -15.41
N LYS A 395 8.00 1.13 -16.59
CA LYS A 395 8.19 0.40 -17.85
C LYS A 395 9.47 -0.44 -17.85
N MET A 396 10.54 0.06 -17.24
CA MET A 396 11.78 -0.70 -17.10
C MET A 396 11.65 -1.90 -16.14
N ILE A 397 10.85 -1.79 -15.08
CA ILE A 397 10.57 -2.91 -14.16
C ILE A 397 9.86 -4.04 -14.92
N GLU A 398 8.88 -3.69 -15.76
CA GLU A 398 8.12 -4.63 -16.58
C GLU A 398 9.01 -5.33 -17.63
N GLU A 399 9.83 -4.54 -18.34
CA GLU A 399 10.57 -5.04 -19.51
C GLU A 399 11.96 -5.63 -19.18
N SER A 400 12.56 -5.27 -18.05
CA SER A 400 13.90 -5.78 -17.67
C SER A 400 13.80 -7.16 -17.04
N LYS A 401 14.48 -8.14 -17.63
CA LYS A 401 14.77 -9.45 -17.01
C LYS A 401 15.96 -9.40 -16.05
N ASN A 402 16.80 -8.36 -16.12
CA ASN A 402 17.96 -8.23 -15.24
C ASN A 402 17.51 -7.73 -13.85
N ARG A 403 17.82 -8.53 -12.83
CA ARG A 403 17.46 -8.30 -11.43
C ARG A 403 18.00 -6.99 -10.86
N GLU A 404 19.28 -6.70 -11.08
CA GLU A 404 19.94 -5.50 -10.54
C GLU A 404 19.29 -4.22 -11.09
N TYR A 405 19.02 -4.19 -12.40
CA TYR A 405 18.39 -3.05 -13.03
C TYR A 405 16.92 -2.89 -12.62
N ARG A 406 16.21 -3.99 -12.40
CA ARG A 406 14.84 -3.97 -11.88
C ARG A 406 14.80 -3.38 -10.46
N LEU A 407 15.73 -3.78 -9.59
CA LEU A 407 15.88 -3.22 -8.24
C LEU A 407 16.23 -1.73 -8.25
N LYS A 408 17.17 -1.33 -9.09
CA LYS A 408 17.50 0.10 -9.29
C LYS A 408 16.27 0.87 -9.78
N ALA A 409 15.54 0.36 -10.76
CA ALA A 409 14.33 1.00 -11.27
C ALA A 409 13.24 1.11 -10.20
N LEU A 410 13.02 0.09 -9.37
CA LEU A 410 12.10 0.15 -8.23
C LEU A 410 12.46 1.28 -7.25
N LYS A 411 13.74 1.38 -6.87
CA LYS A 411 14.23 2.46 -6.00
C LYS A 411 13.91 3.84 -6.58
N PHE A 412 14.28 4.07 -7.84
CA PHE A 412 14.08 5.39 -8.45
C PHE A 412 12.62 5.67 -8.82
N ALA A 413 11.79 4.66 -9.10
CA ALA A 413 10.35 4.81 -9.26
C ALA A 413 9.69 5.29 -7.97
N ALA A 414 9.97 4.64 -6.83
CA ALA A 414 9.45 5.04 -5.53
C ALA A 414 9.86 6.48 -5.18
N LEU A 415 11.14 6.83 -5.37
CA LEU A 415 11.65 8.18 -5.14
C LEU A 415 11.03 9.21 -6.10
N SER A 416 10.82 8.86 -7.37
CA SER A 416 10.16 9.73 -8.34
C SER A 416 8.73 10.04 -7.90
N TYR A 417 8.00 9.04 -7.41
CA TYR A 417 6.65 9.24 -6.87
C TYR A 417 6.65 10.11 -5.60
N CYS A 418 7.58 9.92 -4.66
CA CYS A 418 7.73 10.82 -3.51
C CYS A 418 8.00 12.27 -3.94
N LYS A 419 8.86 12.48 -4.95
CA LYS A 419 9.16 13.81 -5.47
C LYS A 419 7.98 14.44 -6.20
N LEU A 420 7.27 13.65 -7.00
CA LEU A 420 6.05 14.08 -7.69
C LEU A 420 4.98 14.52 -6.69
N GLY A 421 4.83 13.81 -5.57
CA GLY A 421 3.89 14.18 -4.52
C GLY A 421 4.19 15.57 -3.94
N ASN A 422 5.46 15.91 -3.76
CA ASN A 422 5.88 17.23 -3.28
C ASN A 422 5.68 18.36 -4.30
N GLU A 423 5.72 18.07 -5.61
CA GLU A 423 5.60 19.11 -6.65
C GLU A 423 4.16 19.38 -7.09
N ASP A 424 3.27 18.37 -7.00
CA ASP A 424 1.89 18.47 -7.47
C ASP A 424 0.87 18.18 -6.36
N LYS A 425 0.44 19.23 -5.65
CA LYS A 425 -0.59 19.17 -4.58
C LYS A 425 -1.89 18.48 -5.02
N LYS A 426 -2.24 18.48 -6.30
CA LYS A 426 -3.47 17.81 -6.80
C LYS A 426 -3.29 16.30 -6.90
N ARG A 427 -2.06 15.82 -7.14
CA ARG A 427 -1.71 14.39 -7.27
C ARG A 427 -0.99 13.84 -6.06
N GLU A 428 -0.74 14.68 -5.06
CA GLU A 428 0.07 14.43 -3.87
C GLU A 428 -0.23 13.09 -3.20
N LYS A 429 -1.48 12.88 -2.76
CA LYS A 429 -1.88 11.65 -2.08
C LYS A 429 -1.69 10.42 -2.96
N SER A 430 -2.11 10.48 -4.23
CA SER A 430 -1.98 9.35 -5.18
C SER A 430 -0.52 9.01 -5.45
N ALA A 431 0.35 10.01 -5.57
CA ALA A 431 1.78 9.79 -5.77
C ALA A 431 2.42 9.11 -4.56
N TYR A 432 2.11 9.53 -3.34
CA TYR A 432 2.65 8.88 -2.14
C TYR A 432 2.17 7.44 -1.96
N TYR A 433 0.90 7.14 -2.27
CA TYR A 433 0.43 5.75 -2.27
C TYR A 433 1.14 4.88 -3.32
N LYS A 434 1.44 5.44 -4.50
CA LYS A 434 2.26 4.75 -5.51
C LYS A 434 3.69 4.53 -5.01
N ALA A 435 4.29 5.50 -4.31
CA ALA A 435 5.62 5.34 -3.73
C ALA A 435 5.64 4.22 -2.67
N LEU A 436 4.65 4.20 -1.77
CA LEU A 436 4.44 3.14 -0.79
C LEU A 436 4.31 1.77 -1.48
N GLY A 437 3.48 1.68 -2.51
CA GLY A 437 3.28 0.44 -3.25
C GLY A 437 4.55 -0.05 -3.92
N VAL A 438 5.27 0.81 -4.63
CA VAL A 438 6.53 0.42 -5.28
C VAL A 438 7.59 -0.03 -4.27
N ALA A 439 7.71 0.68 -3.14
CA ALA A 439 8.67 0.31 -2.08
C ALA A 439 8.27 -1.00 -1.39
N GLY A 440 6.98 -1.21 -1.13
CA GLY A 440 6.44 -2.47 -0.59
C GLY A 440 6.69 -3.64 -1.54
N TYR A 441 6.38 -3.48 -2.82
CA TYR A 441 6.63 -4.50 -3.85
C TYR A 441 8.12 -4.86 -3.96
N ALA A 442 9.01 -3.87 -3.90
CA ALA A 442 10.45 -4.13 -3.90
C ALA A 442 10.87 -5.02 -2.72
N ALA A 443 10.30 -4.75 -1.55
CA ALA A 443 10.57 -5.49 -0.33
C ALA A 443 9.98 -6.91 -0.33
N ASP A 444 8.82 -7.11 -0.94
CA ASP A 444 8.16 -8.42 -1.02
C ASP A 444 8.85 -9.37 -1.97
N ILE A 445 9.24 -8.86 -3.14
CA ILE A 445 9.89 -9.69 -4.16
C ILE A 445 11.38 -9.90 -3.86
N TYR A 446 12.02 -8.94 -3.18
CA TYR A 446 13.46 -8.95 -2.94
C TYR A 446 13.84 -8.61 -1.47
N PRO A 447 13.31 -9.32 -0.46
CA PRO A 447 13.46 -8.94 0.94
C PRO A 447 14.92 -8.93 1.43
N ARG A 448 15.76 -9.82 0.89
CA ARG A 448 17.17 -9.95 1.26
C ARG A 448 18.10 -8.95 0.54
N GLU A 449 17.58 -8.20 -0.43
CA GLU A 449 18.39 -7.28 -1.23
C GLU A 449 18.56 -5.92 -0.55
N SER A 450 19.80 -5.48 -0.40
CA SER A 450 20.13 -4.18 0.21
C SER A 450 19.45 -3.02 -0.50
N LEU A 451 19.30 -3.07 -1.84
CA LEU A 451 18.61 -2.04 -2.62
C LEU A 451 17.10 -1.98 -2.34
N ALA A 452 16.45 -3.11 -2.06
CA ALA A 452 15.04 -3.13 -1.69
C ALA A 452 14.82 -2.54 -0.28
N GLN A 453 15.69 -2.93 0.66
CA GLN A 453 15.72 -2.38 2.02
C GLN A 453 15.98 -0.87 2.01
N ASP A 454 16.95 -0.43 1.21
CA ASP A 454 17.21 0.99 0.94
C ASP A 454 16.01 1.71 0.35
N THR A 455 15.22 1.04 -0.49
CA THR A 455 14.03 1.64 -1.11
C THR A 455 12.98 1.91 -0.03
N LEU A 456 12.72 0.97 0.88
CA LEU A 456 11.86 1.20 2.05
C LEU A 456 12.38 2.36 2.90
N TYR A 457 13.66 2.31 3.27
CA TYR A 457 14.28 3.34 4.12
C TYR A 457 14.16 4.73 3.50
N ASN A 458 14.62 4.91 2.26
CA ASN A 458 14.65 6.21 1.61
C ASN A 458 13.23 6.76 1.37
N THR A 459 12.27 5.89 1.02
CA THR A 459 10.86 6.28 0.84
C THR A 459 10.27 6.73 2.18
N GLY A 460 10.55 5.99 3.26
CA GLY A 460 10.16 6.36 4.63
C GLY A 460 10.75 7.71 5.07
N VAL A 461 12.04 7.97 4.77
CA VAL A 461 12.71 9.24 5.06
C VAL A 461 12.06 10.39 4.30
N TYR A 462 11.76 10.19 3.02
CA TYR A 462 11.08 11.20 2.20
C TYR A 462 9.72 11.58 2.78
N LEU A 463 8.90 10.59 3.14
CA LEU A 463 7.57 10.83 3.73
C LEU A 463 7.67 11.50 5.09
N LYS A 464 8.62 11.10 5.95
CA LYS A 464 8.87 11.75 7.24
C LYS A 464 9.31 13.20 7.11
N ASN A 465 10.07 13.53 6.06
CA ASN A 465 10.48 14.90 5.80
C ASN A 465 9.35 15.73 5.17
N ALA A 466 8.49 15.11 4.35
CA ALA A 466 7.29 15.72 3.83
C ALA A 466 6.30 16.05 4.95
N SER A 467 6.12 15.15 5.92
CA SER A 467 5.20 15.37 7.05
C SER A 467 5.52 16.63 7.84
N ARG A 468 6.80 16.99 7.98
CA ARG A 468 7.23 18.22 8.69
C ARG A 468 6.88 19.53 8.00
N LYS A 469 6.50 19.48 6.71
CA LYS A 469 6.23 20.67 5.89
C LYS A 469 4.74 20.90 5.63
N GLU A 470 3.90 19.96 6.03
CA GLU A 470 2.47 19.97 5.76
C GLU A 470 1.64 20.34 6.99
N GLY A 471 0.37 20.68 6.79
CA GLY A 471 -0.57 20.93 7.88
C GLY A 471 -0.85 19.68 8.73
N GLU A 472 -1.36 19.89 9.95
CA GLU A 472 -1.47 18.88 11.02
C GLU A 472 -2.08 17.54 10.58
N ALA A 473 -3.17 17.55 9.80
CA ALA A 473 -3.82 16.34 9.33
C ALA A 473 -2.97 15.54 8.32
N THR A 474 -2.29 16.22 7.41
CA THR A 474 -1.41 15.59 6.40
C THR A 474 -0.08 15.15 7.03
N GLN A 475 0.41 15.90 8.03
CA GLN A 475 1.56 15.54 8.83
C GLN A 475 1.35 14.18 9.54
N LEU A 476 0.19 13.96 10.14
CA LEU A 476 -0.13 12.69 10.80
C LEU A 476 -0.09 11.52 9.80
N LEU A 477 -0.79 11.67 8.67
CA LEU A 477 -0.86 10.64 7.63
C LEU A 477 0.53 10.24 7.11
N PHE A 478 1.39 11.21 6.76
CA PHE A 478 2.73 10.91 6.25
C PHE A 478 3.66 10.33 7.32
N SER A 479 3.48 10.73 8.58
CA SER A 479 4.20 10.11 9.70
C SER A 479 3.80 8.65 9.89
N ASP A 480 2.52 8.33 9.74
CA ASP A 480 2.01 6.96 9.87
C ASP A 480 2.47 6.09 8.71
N ILE A 481 2.37 6.56 7.46
CA ILE A 481 2.87 5.82 6.29
C ILE A 481 4.38 5.58 6.38
N SER A 482 5.15 6.60 6.81
CA SER A 482 6.59 6.45 7.05
C SER A 482 6.86 5.35 8.10
N SER A 483 6.08 5.33 9.19
CA SER A 483 6.21 4.32 10.24
C SER A 483 5.87 2.92 9.74
N ILE A 484 4.88 2.75 8.84
CA ILE A 484 4.56 1.47 8.21
C ILE A 484 5.75 0.94 7.41
N LEU A 485 6.35 1.77 6.55
CA LEU A 485 7.52 1.38 5.74
C LEU A 485 8.70 0.96 6.61
N TYR A 486 8.94 1.69 7.69
CA TYR A 486 9.99 1.39 8.63
C TYR A 486 9.72 0.13 9.47
N LYS A 487 8.50 -0.06 9.99
CA LYS A 487 8.10 -1.30 10.67
C LYS A 487 8.31 -2.50 9.75
N ARG A 488 7.98 -2.37 8.46
CA ARG A 488 8.24 -3.40 7.44
C ARG A 488 9.73 -3.65 7.22
N LEU A 489 10.55 -2.60 7.11
CA LEU A 489 12.00 -2.71 6.99
C LEU A 489 12.59 -3.47 8.18
N LEU A 490 12.21 -3.11 9.41
CA LEU A 490 12.69 -3.76 10.62
C LEU A 490 12.23 -5.22 10.74
N LYS A 491 11.04 -5.55 10.23
CA LYS A 491 10.57 -6.94 10.15
C LYS A 491 11.42 -7.78 9.20
N ILE A 492 11.84 -7.20 8.07
CA ILE A 492 12.65 -7.89 7.05
C ILE A 492 14.12 -7.98 7.47
N ASN A 493 14.66 -6.89 8.02
CA ASN A 493 16.04 -6.80 8.45
C ASN A 493 16.13 -5.97 9.75
N PRO A 494 16.03 -6.62 10.92
CA PRO A 494 16.18 -5.96 12.22
C PRO A 494 17.55 -5.29 12.39
N LEU A 495 18.59 -5.83 11.72
CA LEU A 495 19.99 -5.36 11.77
C LEU A 495 20.34 -4.35 10.67
N TYR A 496 19.35 -3.70 10.04
CA TYR A 496 19.62 -2.66 9.05
C TYR A 496 20.55 -1.58 9.67
N PRO A 497 21.52 -0.98 8.93
CA PRO A 497 22.51 -0.05 9.50
C PRO A 497 21.97 1.21 10.22
N LYS A 498 20.67 1.47 10.13
CA LYS A 498 19.94 2.52 10.85
C LYS A 498 18.71 1.99 11.59
N GLY A 499 18.67 0.68 11.83
CA GLY A 499 17.53 -0.03 12.40
C GLY A 499 17.22 0.46 13.81
N ASP A 500 18.25 0.67 14.63
CA ASP A 500 18.13 1.23 15.98
C ASP A 500 17.54 2.65 15.99
N ASP A 501 18.01 3.54 15.11
CA ASP A 501 17.50 4.90 14.92
C ASP A 501 16.02 4.91 14.55
N ILE A 502 15.65 4.03 13.62
CA ILE A 502 14.30 3.88 13.11
C ILE A 502 13.37 3.33 14.19
N ALA A 503 13.73 2.18 14.78
CA ALA A 503 12.97 1.53 15.83
C ALA A 503 12.76 2.48 17.01
N TRP A 504 13.84 3.16 17.46
CA TRP A 504 13.79 4.13 18.53
C TRP A 504 12.85 5.29 18.21
N SER A 505 12.93 5.84 17.00
CA SER A 505 12.09 6.97 16.61
C SER A 505 10.61 6.62 16.58
N ILE A 506 10.24 5.40 16.21
CA ILE A 506 8.83 4.98 16.16
C ILE A 506 8.37 4.61 17.58
N ALA A 507 9.18 3.89 18.35
CA ALA A 507 8.87 3.53 19.73
C ALA A 507 8.63 4.77 20.59
N GLU A 508 9.48 5.81 20.48
CA GLU A 508 9.29 7.06 21.22
C GLU A 508 8.08 7.88 20.72
N ALA A 509 7.68 7.75 19.45
CA ALA A 509 6.46 8.38 18.94
C ALA A 509 5.22 7.74 19.57
N GLU A 510 5.17 6.40 19.62
CA GLU A 510 4.09 5.65 20.27
C GLU A 510 4.07 5.88 21.78
N ASN A 511 5.25 5.92 22.43
CA ASN A 511 5.35 6.25 23.85
C ASN A 511 4.82 7.67 24.14
N LYS A 512 5.14 8.66 23.30
CA LYS A 512 4.57 10.02 23.43
C LYS A 512 3.06 10.04 23.24
N ARG A 513 2.51 9.28 22.27
CA ARG A 513 1.06 9.10 22.11
C ARG A 513 0.43 8.50 23.36
N ALA A 514 1.06 7.48 23.94
CA ALA A 514 0.59 6.86 25.18
C ALA A 514 0.60 7.84 26.37
N ILE A 515 1.66 8.65 26.52
CA ILE A 515 1.74 9.69 27.56
C ILE A 515 0.65 10.76 27.38
N TYR A 516 0.38 11.17 26.14
CA TYR A 516 -0.72 12.09 25.83
C TYR A 516 -2.06 11.52 26.29
N TRP A 517 -2.37 10.27 25.92
CA TRP A 517 -3.61 9.61 26.33
C TRP A 517 -3.70 9.42 27.84
N ASN A 518 -2.58 9.16 28.52
CA ASN A 518 -2.57 9.10 29.99
C ASN A 518 -2.93 10.46 30.62
N LYS A 519 -2.41 11.58 30.11
CA LYS A 519 -2.81 12.92 30.56
C LYS A 519 -4.31 13.17 30.32
N GLU A 520 -4.82 12.70 29.18
CA GLU A 520 -6.23 12.82 28.84
C GLU A 520 -7.12 11.98 29.78
N VAL A 521 -6.69 10.77 30.16
CA VAL A 521 -7.33 9.97 31.21
C VAL A 521 -7.42 10.76 32.53
N GLN A 522 -6.32 11.39 32.97
CA GLN A 522 -6.31 12.18 34.21
C GLN A 522 -7.20 13.43 34.10
N LYS A 523 -7.17 14.13 32.97
CA LYS A 523 -7.99 15.31 32.71
C LYS A 523 -9.48 14.96 32.73
N ARG A 524 -9.88 13.88 32.07
CA ARG A 524 -11.27 13.41 32.04
C ARG A 524 -11.77 12.96 33.42
N LYS A 525 -10.91 12.30 34.21
CA LYS A 525 -11.21 11.96 35.61
C LYS A 525 -11.44 13.20 36.47
N LYS A 526 -10.54 14.19 36.40
CA LYS A 526 -10.68 15.45 37.15
C LYS A 526 -11.90 16.27 36.74
N ALA A 527 -12.26 16.22 35.45
CA ALA A 527 -13.42 16.92 34.91
C ALA A 527 -14.76 16.19 35.13
N GLY A 528 -14.79 15.09 35.92
CA GLY A 528 -16.01 14.33 36.19
C GLY A 528 -16.67 13.74 34.94
N LYS A 529 -15.90 13.46 33.87
CA LYS A 529 -16.45 12.89 32.64
C LYS A 529 -16.93 11.45 32.88
N THR A 530 -17.83 10.99 32.00
CA THR A 530 -18.43 9.65 32.08
C THR A 530 -17.37 8.55 32.12
N PHE A 531 -17.70 7.45 32.80
CA PHE A 531 -16.83 6.27 32.88
C PHE A 531 -16.38 5.78 31.50
N SER A 532 -17.29 5.75 30.52
CA SER A 532 -16.99 5.38 29.13
C SER A 532 -15.89 6.24 28.51
N ALA A 533 -15.98 7.57 28.64
CA ALA A 533 -14.98 8.47 28.06
C ALA A 533 -13.59 8.31 28.69
N VAL A 534 -13.52 7.93 29.97
CA VAL A 534 -12.27 7.60 30.67
C VAL A 534 -11.74 6.24 30.21
N ALA A 535 -12.62 5.25 30.02
CA ALA A 535 -12.28 3.93 29.52
C ALA A 535 -11.71 3.98 28.10
N ASP A 536 -12.30 4.76 27.20
CA ASP A 536 -11.82 4.92 25.81
C ASP A 536 -10.41 5.52 25.76
N ALA A 537 -10.17 6.58 26.53
CA ALA A 537 -8.83 7.19 26.63
C ALA A 537 -7.81 6.21 27.22
N ARG A 538 -8.22 5.38 28.18
CA ARG A 538 -7.37 4.32 28.75
C ARG A 538 -7.07 3.22 27.74
N GLN A 539 -8.04 2.81 26.92
CA GLN A 539 -7.81 1.81 25.87
C GLN A 539 -6.82 2.33 24.80
N ASN A 540 -6.96 3.59 24.38
CA ASN A 540 -6.01 4.22 23.45
C ASN A 540 -4.60 4.32 24.03
N MET A 541 -4.48 4.64 25.33
CA MET A 541 -3.20 4.60 26.05
C MET A 541 -2.59 3.19 26.03
N ILE A 542 -3.37 2.16 26.36
CA ILE A 542 -2.91 0.76 26.37
C ILE A 542 -2.45 0.32 24.97
N ARG A 543 -3.21 0.66 23.93
CA ARG A 543 -2.88 0.35 22.53
C ARG A 543 -1.54 0.94 22.13
N ALA A 544 -1.33 2.22 22.37
CA ALA A 544 -0.07 2.90 22.03
C ALA A 544 1.14 2.29 22.76
N TYR A 545 1.00 1.94 24.05
CA TYR A 545 2.07 1.22 24.77
C TYR A 545 2.35 -0.16 24.19
N LYS A 546 1.31 -0.93 23.83
CA LYS A 546 1.47 -2.24 23.19
C LYS A 546 2.17 -2.15 21.84
N GLU A 547 1.93 -1.10 21.07
CA GLU A 547 2.64 -0.86 19.80
C GLU A 547 4.12 -0.47 19.98
N ALA A 548 4.47 0.20 21.08
CA ALA A 548 5.85 0.58 21.37
C ALA A 548 6.72 -0.62 21.79
N ILE A 549 6.14 -1.63 22.45
CA ILE A 549 6.85 -2.82 22.97
C ILE A 549 7.70 -3.53 21.91
N PRO A 550 7.13 -4.03 20.78
CA PRO A 550 7.91 -4.81 19.82
C PRO A 550 9.07 -4.00 19.21
N LEU A 551 8.91 -2.68 19.13
CA LEU A 551 9.97 -1.79 18.62
C LEU A 551 11.10 -1.63 19.63
N TYR A 552 10.81 -1.44 20.92
CA TYR A 552 11.86 -1.44 21.93
C TYR A 552 12.54 -2.82 22.06
N GLN A 553 11.78 -3.92 21.91
CA GLN A 553 12.33 -5.28 21.92
C GLN A 553 13.36 -5.49 20.80
N ILE A 554 13.05 -5.06 19.57
CA ILE A 554 14.02 -5.08 18.46
C ILE A 554 15.31 -4.35 18.85
N ILE A 555 15.21 -3.19 19.53
CA ILE A 555 16.39 -2.42 19.95
C ILE A 555 17.17 -3.16 21.04
N THR A 556 16.50 -3.74 22.03
CA THR A 556 17.19 -4.47 23.12
C THR A 556 17.84 -5.77 22.63
N GLU A 557 17.18 -6.50 21.73
CA GLU A 557 17.66 -7.78 21.20
C GLU A 557 18.82 -7.61 20.22
N ASN A 558 18.75 -6.62 19.33
CA ASN A 558 19.72 -6.45 18.25
C ASN A 558 20.78 -5.36 18.54
N PHE A 559 20.46 -4.41 19.41
CA PHE A 559 21.28 -3.22 19.67
C PHE A 559 21.46 -2.94 21.16
N GLY A 560 21.30 -3.93 22.04
CA GLY A 560 21.28 -3.79 23.50
C GLY A 560 22.55 -3.18 24.12
N ALA A 561 23.69 -3.24 23.45
CA ALA A 561 24.94 -2.60 23.89
C ALA A 561 25.05 -1.10 23.49
N SER A 562 24.21 -0.62 22.57
CA SER A 562 24.19 0.78 22.19
C SER A 562 23.56 1.64 23.29
N LYS A 563 23.85 2.96 23.29
CA LYS A 563 23.21 3.92 24.20
C LYS A 563 21.67 3.86 24.13
N LYS A 564 21.11 3.60 22.94
CA LYS A 564 19.67 3.42 22.74
C LYS A 564 19.16 2.07 23.22
N GLY A 565 19.95 1.01 23.04
CA GLY A 565 19.70 -0.32 23.60
C GLY A 565 19.57 -0.28 25.12
N THR A 566 20.56 0.30 25.79
CA THR A 566 20.51 0.49 27.25
C THR A 566 19.26 1.27 27.64
N LEU A 567 18.96 2.39 26.98
CA LEU A 567 17.78 3.19 27.32
C LEU A 567 16.45 2.50 26.95
N ALA A 568 16.43 1.59 25.96
CA ALA A 568 15.25 0.83 25.57
C ALA A 568 14.82 -0.16 26.66
N PHE A 569 15.76 -0.76 27.41
CA PHE A 569 15.43 -1.56 28.60
C PHE A 569 14.67 -0.73 29.64
N TYR A 570 15.16 0.47 29.96
CA TYR A 570 14.45 1.38 30.86
C TYR A 570 13.03 1.73 30.35
N ARG A 571 12.90 2.00 29.04
CA ARG A 571 11.59 2.29 28.43
C ARG A 571 10.65 1.10 28.48
N LEU A 572 11.10 -0.12 28.17
CA LEU A 572 10.32 -1.34 28.32
C LEU A 572 9.88 -1.55 29.77
N GLY A 573 10.80 -1.39 30.72
CA GLY A 573 10.50 -1.48 32.16
C GLY A 573 9.35 -0.55 32.56
N MET A 574 9.41 0.72 32.12
CA MET A 574 8.36 1.71 32.35
C MET A 574 7.04 1.38 31.65
N THR A 575 7.10 0.98 30.38
CA THR A 575 5.91 0.61 29.60
C THR A 575 5.17 -0.57 30.23
N TYR A 576 5.89 -1.63 30.60
CA TYR A 576 5.30 -2.78 31.27
C TYR A 576 4.73 -2.43 32.64
N ARG A 577 5.41 -1.59 33.43
CA ARG A 577 4.88 -1.10 34.72
C ARG A 577 3.52 -0.41 34.55
N ILE A 578 3.42 0.48 33.57
CA ILE A 578 2.20 1.24 33.30
C ILE A 578 1.09 0.32 32.79
N LEU A 579 1.41 -0.64 31.92
CA LEU A 579 0.45 -1.64 31.45
C LEU A 579 -0.05 -2.53 32.59
N GLY A 580 0.84 -3.00 33.48
CA GLY A 580 0.46 -3.77 34.67
C GLY A 580 -0.50 -2.99 35.56
N ALA A 581 -0.22 -1.72 35.83
CA ALA A 581 -1.12 -0.85 36.61
C ALA A 581 -2.45 -0.55 35.89
N ALA A 582 -2.45 -0.47 34.56
CA ALA A 582 -3.64 -0.16 33.77
C ALA A 582 -4.58 -1.35 33.57
N THR A 583 -4.01 -2.56 33.47
CA THR A 583 -4.72 -3.81 33.14
C THR A 583 -4.92 -4.76 34.32
N GLY A 584 -4.15 -4.60 35.40
CA GLY A 584 -4.12 -5.55 36.51
C GLY A 584 -3.37 -6.86 36.20
N ASN A 585 -2.77 -6.99 35.01
CA ASN A 585 -2.02 -8.19 34.65
C ASN A 585 -0.66 -8.22 35.37
N LYS A 586 -0.46 -9.23 36.22
CA LYS A 586 0.75 -9.44 37.03
C LYS A 586 1.99 -9.80 36.19
N ASP A 587 1.84 -10.42 35.03
CA ASP A 587 2.96 -10.78 34.15
C ASP A 587 3.73 -9.55 33.66
N TYR A 588 3.03 -8.43 33.50
CA TYR A 588 3.67 -7.16 33.16
C TYR A 588 4.54 -6.62 34.30
N ALA A 589 4.23 -6.94 35.57
CA ALA A 589 5.10 -6.57 36.68
C ALA A 589 6.44 -7.33 36.61
N LEU A 590 6.40 -8.63 36.32
CA LEU A 590 7.61 -9.45 36.13
C LEU A 590 8.45 -8.93 34.95
N LYS A 591 7.84 -8.72 33.78
CA LYS A 591 8.53 -8.16 32.60
C LYS A 591 9.11 -6.77 32.87
N SER A 592 8.42 -5.96 33.67
CA SER A 592 8.90 -4.65 34.10
C SER A 592 10.17 -4.78 34.95
N ALA A 593 10.15 -5.64 35.97
CA ALA A 593 11.29 -5.90 36.84
C ALA A 593 12.52 -6.41 36.07
N SER A 594 12.35 -7.43 35.22
CA SER A 594 13.44 -7.99 34.40
C SER A 594 14.12 -6.93 33.52
N ASN A 595 13.33 -6.05 32.89
CA ASN A 595 13.88 -4.98 32.05
C ASN A 595 14.59 -3.88 32.87
N PHE A 596 14.12 -3.56 34.07
CA PHE A 596 14.85 -2.64 34.95
C PHE A 596 16.16 -3.23 35.44
N ILE A 597 16.21 -4.52 35.77
CA ILE A 597 17.45 -5.21 36.15
C ILE A 597 18.48 -5.13 35.00
N GLU A 598 18.08 -5.49 33.78
CA GLU A 598 18.95 -5.36 32.60
C GLU A 598 19.46 -3.93 32.40
N TYR A 599 18.58 -2.93 32.56
CA TYR A 599 18.98 -1.53 32.49
C TYR A 599 20.00 -1.14 33.56
N LEU A 600 19.78 -1.54 34.82
CA LEU A 600 20.66 -1.25 35.95
C LEU A 600 22.04 -1.89 35.77
N ASN A 601 22.09 -3.11 35.25
CA ASN A 601 23.33 -3.85 35.00
C ASN A 601 24.16 -3.22 33.86
N ARG A 602 23.50 -2.69 32.83
CA ARG A 602 24.16 -2.11 31.65
C ARG A 602 24.55 -0.64 31.83
N GLN A 603 23.79 0.11 32.62
CA GLN A 603 24.04 1.54 32.82
C GLN A 603 25.06 1.75 33.95
N ILE A 604 26.33 1.96 33.60
CA ILE A 604 27.40 2.15 34.60
C ILE A 604 27.22 3.46 35.36
N VAL A 605 27.01 4.57 34.65
CA VAL A 605 26.91 5.91 35.24
C VAL A 605 25.57 6.09 35.97
N VAL A 606 25.63 6.54 37.22
CA VAL A 606 24.44 6.93 37.98
C VAL A 606 23.78 8.13 37.29
N THR A 607 22.54 7.93 36.86
CA THR A 607 21.72 8.91 36.17
C THR A 607 20.32 8.89 36.76
N TYR A 608 19.54 9.97 36.60
CA TYR A 608 18.17 10.01 37.13
C TYR A 608 17.31 8.79 36.72
N PRO A 609 17.30 8.33 35.44
CA PRO A 609 16.55 7.12 35.08
C PRO A 609 17.06 5.86 35.78
N LYS A 610 18.36 5.75 36.09
CA LYS A 610 18.95 4.64 36.86
C LYS A 610 18.46 4.65 38.31
N ILE A 611 18.45 5.83 38.93
CA ILE A 611 17.93 6.06 40.29
C ILE A 611 16.43 5.71 40.34
N GLU A 612 15.64 6.21 39.38
CA GLU A 612 14.20 5.94 39.30
C GLU A 612 13.91 4.44 39.07
N ALA A 613 14.65 3.79 38.17
CA ALA A 613 14.54 2.35 37.95
C ALA A 613 14.80 1.54 39.23
N LYS A 614 15.82 1.92 40.01
CA LYS A 614 16.18 1.30 41.29
C LYS A 614 15.04 1.39 42.30
N PHE A 615 14.49 2.59 42.48
CA PHE A 615 13.34 2.81 43.37
C PHE A 615 12.11 2.00 42.94
N ILE A 616 11.80 2.00 41.64
CA ILE A 616 10.64 1.27 41.11
C ILE A 616 10.80 -0.22 41.35
N LEU A 617 12.00 -0.77 41.13
CA LEU A 617 12.31 -2.17 41.34
C LEU A 617 12.16 -2.56 42.82
N GLY A 618 12.75 -1.78 43.74
CA GLY A 618 12.56 -2.00 45.18
C GLY A 618 11.09 -1.96 45.61
N ASN A 619 10.30 -1.03 45.08
CA ASN A 619 8.86 -0.95 45.36
C ASN A 619 8.07 -2.12 44.76
N GLN A 620 8.50 -2.67 43.61
CA GLN A 620 7.89 -3.88 43.04
C GLN A 620 8.15 -5.10 43.94
N PHE A 621 9.39 -5.28 44.40
CA PHE A 621 9.74 -6.35 45.34
C PHE A 621 8.98 -6.21 46.67
N TYR A 622 8.92 -4.99 47.24
CA TYR A 622 8.15 -4.71 48.44
C TYR A 622 6.68 -5.11 48.29
N LYS A 623 6.06 -4.81 47.14
CA LYS A 623 4.66 -5.18 46.86
C LYS A 623 4.47 -6.67 46.65
N SER A 624 5.42 -7.34 46.00
CA SER A 624 5.38 -8.80 45.79
C SER A 624 5.56 -9.60 47.09
N GLY A 625 6.17 -9.00 48.13
CA GLY A 625 6.46 -9.66 49.39
C GLY A 625 7.90 -10.18 49.49
N GLU A 626 8.71 -9.98 48.45
CA GLU A 626 10.15 -10.22 48.44
C GLU A 626 10.87 -9.08 49.18
N ILE A 627 10.78 -9.10 50.51
CA ILE A 627 11.21 -7.97 51.34
C ILE A 627 12.72 -7.75 51.31
N ASP A 628 13.52 -8.81 51.37
CA ASP A 628 14.99 -8.69 51.43
C ASP A 628 15.55 -8.00 50.16
N ASP A 629 15.04 -8.38 48.99
CA ASP A 629 15.39 -7.74 47.71
C ASP A 629 14.91 -6.29 47.63
N ALA A 630 13.75 -5.99 48.21
CA ALA A 630 13.23 -4.63 48.30
C ALA A 630 14.16 -3.73 49.13
N VAL A 631 14.55 -4.19 50.32
CA VAL A 631 15.46 -3.47 51.22
C VAL A 631 16.80 -3.25 50.55
N LYS A 632 17.40 -4.29 49.95
CA LYS A 632 18.67 -4.17 49.22
C LYS A 632 18.63 -3.06 48.17
N HIS A 633 17.58 -3.02 47.34
CA HIS A 633 17.45 -1.99 46.33
C HIS A 633 17.20 -0.58 46.89
N PHE A 634 16.52 -0.48 48.03
CA PHE A 634 16.31 0.77 48.74
C PHE A 634 17.60 1.31 49.37
N GLU A 635 18.42 0.46 49.99
CA GLU A 635 19.72 0.84 50.55
C GLU A 635 20.68 1.31 49.44
N GLU A 636 20.80 0.54 48.35
CA GLU A 636 21.60 0.92 47.19
C GLU A 636 21.11 2.25 46.56
N PHE A 637 19.79 2.53 46.60
CA PHE A 637 19.26 3.82 46.17
C PHE A 637 19.74 4.96 47.08
N LEU A 638 19.69 4.78 48.40
CA LEU A 638 20.10 5.80 49.36
C LEU A 638 21.58 6.13 49.21
N GLU A 639 22.42 5.12 48.98
CA GLU A 639 23.85 5.26 48.68
C GLU A 639 24.07 6.08 47.39
N TRP A 640 23.38 5.74 46.30
CA TRP A 640 23.52 6.46 45.02
C TRP A 640 23.04 7.90 45.05
N THR A 641 22.18 8.23 46.00
CA THR A 641 21.57 9.55 46.13
C THR A 641 22.17 10.37 47.26
N GLU A 642 23.27 9.93 47.87
CA GLU A 642 23.98 10.74 48.86
C GLU A 642 24.51 12.03 48.24
N GLU A 643 24.48 13.12 49.02
CA GLU A 643 24.80 14.45 48.51
C GLU A 643 26.24 14.53 47.96
N ALA A 644 27.18 13.82 48.60
CA ALA A 644 28.56 13.71 48.15
C ALA A 644 28.71 12.97 46.80
N VAL A 645 27.88 11.97 46.54
CA VAL A 645 27.85 11.19 45.29
C VAL A 645 27.19 12.00 44.19
N LEU A 646 26.04 12.63 44.48
CA LEU A 646 25.30 13.48 43.54
C LEU A 646 26.11 14.67 43.05
N LYS A 647 26.91 15.32 43.92
CA LYS A 647 27.82 16.43 43.55
C LYS A 647 28.90 16.01 42.54
N LYS A 648 29.36 14.76 42.59
CA LYS A 648 30.40 14.20 41.70
C LYS A 648 29.83 13.73 40.37
N THR A 649 28.61 13.21 40.36
CA THR A 649 27.92 12.81 39.13
C THR A 649 27.37 14.06 38.44
N LYS A 650 27.82 14.38 37.21
CA LYS A 650 27.34 15.54 36.43
C LYS A 650 25.87 15.38 35.97
N ILE A 651 24.92 15.12 36.88
CA ILE A 651 23.49 15.15 36.63
C ILE A 651 23.14 16.60 36.28
N SER A 652 22.80 16.82 35.00
CA SER A 652 22.92 18.09 34.26
C SER A 652 22.14 19.28 34.83
N LYS A 653 22.64 20.50 34.52
CA LYS A 653 22.12 21.91 34.49
C LYS A 653 20.72 22.32 35.02
N ASP A 654 19.80 21.40 35.33
CA ASP A 654 18.43 21.65 35.81
C ASP A 654 18.25 21.13 37.26
N ARG A 655 19.27 21.38 38.10
CA ARG A 655 19.45 20.80 39.45
C ARG A 655 18.21 20.91 40.34
N THR A 656 17.53 22.07 40.34
CA THR A 656 16.48 22.37 41.33
C THR A 656 15.24 21.45 41.26
N LYS A 657 14.81 21.00 40.07
CA LYS A 657 13.64 20.11 39.93
C LYS A 657 13.98 18.63 40.14
N VAL A 658 15.18 18.22 39.73
CA VAL A 658 15.66 16.84 39.87
C VAL A 658 15.98 16.55 41.34
N ASP A 659 16.64 17.49 42.02
CA ASP A 659 16.96 17.39 43.45
C ASP A 659 15.69 17.28 44.30
N GLY A 660 14.66 18.08 44.03
CA GLY A 660 13.39 17.99 44.75
C GLY A 660 12.62 16.68 44.54
N SER A 661 12.79 16.01 43.39
CA SER A 661 12.17 14.71 43.12
C SER A 661 12.94 13.58 43.79
N ILE A 662 14.28 13.61 43.73
CA ILE A 662 15.15 12.65 44.42
C ILE A 662 14.96 12.76 45.93
N PHE A 663 14.87 13.97 46.48
CA PHE A 663 14.65 14.21 47.91
C PHE A 663 13.33 13.57 48.39
N LYS A 664 12.23 13.75 47.65
CA LYS A 664 10.95 13.09 47.96
C LYS A 664 11.06 11.57 47.91
N LEU A 665 11.81 11.02 46.94
CA LEU A 665 12.02 9.57 46.85
C LEU A 665 12.86 9.06 48.03
N ARG A 666 13.91 9.78 48.45
CA ARG A 666 14.68 9.45 49.66
C ARG A 666 13.80 9.39 50.90
N GLN A 667 13.01 10.44 51.16
CA GLN A 667 12.08 10.46 52.30
C GLN A 667 11.11 9.28 52.29
N ASN A 668 10.56 8.94 51.11
CA ASN A 668 9.69 7.79 50.97
C ASN A 668 10.42 6.47 51.28
N ILE A 669 11.66 6.33 50.83
CA ILE A 669 12.45 5.11 51.04
C ILE A 669 12.88 4.96 52.50
N GLU A 670 13.33 6.05 53.12
CA GLU A 670 13.68 6.11 54.55
C GLU A 670 12.49 5.68 55.42
N ALA A 671 11.26 6.02 55.02
CA ALA A 671 10.05 5.49 55.66
C ALA A 671 9.75 4.03 55.28
N LEU A 672 9.95 3.62 54.02
CA LEU A 672 9.60 2.29 53.52
C LEU A 672 10.50 1.18 54.07
N ILE A 673 11.76 1.44 54.40
CA ILE A 673 12.68 0.42 54.93
C ILE A 673 12.15 -0.15 56.26
N PRO A 674 11.81 0.65 57.30
CA PRO A 674 11.16 0.16 58.51
C PRO A 674 9.86 -0.62 58.24
N PHE A 675 8.97 -0.10 57.38
CA PHE A 675 7.73 -0.79 57.02
C PHE A 675 7.97 -2.12 56.30
N SER A 676 9.08 -2.25 55.58
CA SER A 676 9.49 -3.49 54.92
C SER A 676 9.79 -4.56 55.95
N TYR A 677 10.58 -4.23 56.98
CA TYR A 677 10.86 -5.14 58.10
C TYR A 677 9.60 -5.50 58.90
N ASP A 678 8.71 -4.54 59.18
CA ASP A 678 7.42 -4.82 59.85
C ASP A 678 6.55 -5.80 59.04
N LYS A 679 6.51 -5.61 57.73
CA LYS A 679 5.77 -6.48 56.82
C LYS A 679 6.37 -7.89 56.81
N GLN A 680 7.69 -8.02 56.84
CA GLN A 680 8.39 -9.30 56.94
C GLN A 680 8.06 -10.01 58.26
N ALA A 681 8.12 -9.28 59.38
CA ALA A 681 7.75 -9.79 60.70
C ALA A 681 6.31 -10.30 60.73
N LYS A 682 5.37 -9.59 60.09
CA LYS A 682 3.98 -10.03 59.96
C LYS A 682 3.83 -11.33 59.16
N VAL A 683 4.55 -11.48 58.05
CA VAL A 683 4.57 -12.73 57.26
C VAL A 683 5.07 -13.89 58.12
N TYR A 684 6.13 -13.69 58.91
CA TYR A 684 6.62 -14.71 59.84
C TYR A 684 5.60 -15.05 60.93
N LEU A 685 4.94 -14.04 61.52
CA LEU A 685 3.89 -14.25 62.52
C LEU A 685 2.72 -15.07 61.97
N ASP A 686 2.29 -14.79 60.74
CA ASP A 686 1.19 -15.54 60.12
C ASP A 686 1.62 -16.98 59.77
N ARG A 687 2.87 -17.20 59.34
CA ARG A 687 3.43 -18.57 59.20
C ARG A 687 3.46 -19.30 60.54
N VAL A 688 3.88 -18.65 61.62
CA VAL A 688 3.88 -19.21 62.98
C VAL A 688 2.46 -19.57 63.42
N LYS A 689 1.44 -18.76 63.11
CA LYS A 689 0.03 -19.08 63.41
C LYS A 689 -0.45 -20.31 62.65
N ILE A 690 -0.09 -20.45 61.37
CA ILE A 690 -0.42 -21.64 60.56
C ILE A 690 0.26 -22.86 61.16
N LEU A 691 1.57 -22.79 61.45
CA LEU A 691 2.31 -23.88 62.09
C LEU A 691 1.73 -24.27 63.45
N ARG A 692 1.29 -23.30 64.27
CA ARG A 692 0.59 -23.58 65.54
C ARG A 692 -0.76 -24.25 65.33
N LYS A 693 -1.51 -23.88 64.28
CA LYS A 693 -2.77 -24.53 63.93
C LYS A 693 -2.54 -25.97 63.47
N ASP A 694 -1.53 -26.19 62.64
CA ASP A 694 -1.14 -27.52 62.19
C ASP A 694 -0.65 -28.37 63.36
N LEU A 695 0.17 -27.81 64.26
CA LEU A 695 0.59 -28.46 65.50
C LEU A 695 -0.61 -28.86 66.37
N LYS A 696 -1.62 -27.99 66.53
CA LYS A 696 -2.88 -28.31 67.23
C LYS A 696 -3.67 -29.43 66.54
N LYS A 697 -3.70 -29.45 65.21
CA LYS A 697 -4.34 -30.51 64.43
C LYS A 697 -3.62 -31.85 64.61
N TYR A 698 -2.29 -31.86 64.52
CA TYR A 698 -1.48 -33.07 64.71
C TYR A 698 -1.54 -33.58 66.15
N THR A 699 -1.49 -32.71 67.15
CA THR A 699 -1.70 -33.10 68.57
C THR A 699 -3.11 -33.63 68.84
N GLY A 700 -4.13 -33.08 68.20
CA GLY A 700 -5.49 -33.66 68.25
C GLY A 700 -5.56 -35.05 67.60
N THR A 701 -4.89 -35.24 66.47
CA THR A 701 -4.82 -36.53 65.76
C THR A 701 -4.06 -37.58 66.59
N LEU A 702 -2.97 -37.18 67.24
CA LEU A 702 -2.20 -37.99 68.18
C LEU A 702 -3.08 -38.48 69.34
N LYS A 703 -3.89 -37.60 69.95
CA LYS A 703 -4.83 -38.01 71.03
C LYS A 703 -5.89 -39.01 70.55
N VAL A 704 -6.37 -38.87 69.32
CA VAL A 704 -7.31 -39.84 68.71
C VAL A 704 -6.61 -41.19 68.48
N LEU A 705 -5.37 -41.18 67.99
CA LEU A 705 -4.58 -42.41 67.82
C LEU A 705 -4.27 -43.08 69.17
N GLU A 706 -3.87 -42.31 70.19
CA GLU A 706 -3.63 -42.82 71.55
C GLU A 706 -4.89 -43.47 72.15
N SER A 707 -6.06 -42.82 72.01
CA SER A 707 -7.32 -43.39 72.48
C SER A 707 -7.76 -44.61 71.67
N THR A 708 -7.47 -44.65 70.37
CA THR A 708 -7.75 -45.81 69.50
C THR A 708 -6.85 -47.00 69.86
N MET A 709 -5.55 -46.77 70.08
CA MET A 709 -4.63 -47.81 70.55
C MET A 709 -5.03 -48.33 71.94
N LYS A 710 -5.52 -47.45 72.82
CA LYS A 710 -6.04 -47.86 74.13
C LYS A 710 -7.26 -48.76 73.99
N ARG A 711 -8.23 -48.39 73.14
CA ARG A 711 -9.40 -49.23 72.82
C ARG A 711 -9.01 -50.58 72.22
N GLN A 712 -8.07 -50.60 71.26
CA GLN A 712 -7.58 -51.85 70.68
C GLN A 712 -6.92 -52.76 71.73
N LYS A 713 -6.18 -52.20 72.70
CA LYS A 713 -5.64 -52.98 73.83
C LYS A 713 -6.74 -53.50 74.74
N GLU A 714 -7.79 -52.72 75.00
CA GLU A 714 -8.95 -53.14 75.79
C GLU A 714 -9.78 -54.23 75.08
N ASP A 715 -9.95 -54.11 73.76
CA ASP A 715 -10.65 -55.10 72.93
C ASP A 715 -9.85 -56.40 72.78
N GLN A 716 -8.51 -56.32 72.67
CA GLN A 716 -7.64 -57.50 72.73
C GLN A 716 -7.69 -58.18 74.10
N ALA A 717 -7.79 -57.40 75.19
CA ALA A 717 -7.96 -57.94 76.54
C ALA A 717 -9.36 -58.57 76.75
N ARG A 718 -10.38 -58.13 76.02
CA ARG A 718 -11.72 -58.75 75.98
C ARG A 718 -11.75 -60.02 75.13
N ALA A 719 -11.11 -60.00 73.96
CA ALA A 719 -10.99 -61.17 73.09
C ALA A 719 -10.20 -62.32 73.74
N ALA A 720 -9.29 -62.02 74.67
CA ALA A 720 -8.60 -63.03 75.47
C ALA A 720 -9.47 -63.70 76.55
N LYS A 721 -10.71 -63.25 76.77
CA LYS A 721 -11.61 -63.75 77.83
C LYS A 721 -12.83 -64.53 77.34
N GLU A 722 -13.03 -64.70 76.03
CA GLU A 722 -14.15 -65.52 75.52
C GLU A 722 -13.70 -66.94 75.16
N PRO A 723 -14.38 -67.99 75.67
CA PRO A 723 -13.98 -69.38 75.45
C PRO A 723 -14.38 -69.85 74.05
N LYS A 724 -13.38 -70.42 73.36
CA LYS A 724 -13.51 -71.11 72.08
C LYS A 724 -14.52 -72.26 72.20
N LYS A 725 -15.50 -72.31 71.29
CA LYS A 725 -16.23 -73.53 70.96
C LYS A 725 -15.91 -73.95 69.53
N ASP A 726 -15.42 -75.16 69.46
CA ASP A 726 -14.89 -75.88 68.32
C ASP A 726 -15.96 -76.41 67.36
N GLY A 727 -15.51 -76.60 66.11
CA GLY A 727 -15.99 -77.63 65.20
C GLY A 727 -16.82 -77.09 64.03
N ALA A 728 -16.59 -77.46 62.77
CA ALA A 728 -15.57 -78.26 62.09
C ALA A 728 -15.77 -78.09 60.56
N LYS A 729 -14.68 -78.20 59.78
CA LYS A 729 -14.50 -78.74 58.40
C LYS A 729 -15.57 -78.42 57.33
N GLU A 730 -15.26 -77.92 56.13
CA GLU A 730 -14.31 -78.48 55.14
C GLU A 730 -14.09 -77.48 53.96
N GLU A 731 -12.90 -77.54 53.33
CA GLU A 731 -12.37 -76.84 52.13
C GLU A 731 -12.97 -77.36 50.79
N PRO A 732 -12.59 -76.90 49.55
CA PRO A 732 -11.95 -75.65 49.08
C PRO A 732 -12.57 -75.03 47.77
N LYS A 733 -12.05 -73.84 47.40
CA LYS A 733 -11.90 -73.20 46.05
C LYS A 733 -12.81 -72.01 45.64
N LYS A 734 -12.19 -70.83 45.80
CA LYS A 734 -11.95 -69.71 44.84
C LYS A 734 -13.10 -69.06 44.04
N ASP A 735 -13.30 -67.79 44.44
CA ASP A 735 -13.31 -66.54 43.66
C ASP A 735 -14.51 -66.19 42.77
N GLY A 736 -15.21 -65.10 43.17
CA GLY A 736 -15.39 -63.97 42.25
C GLY A 736 -16.78 -63.35 42.11
N ALA A 737 -17.02 -62.30 42.92
CA ALA A 737 -17.70 -61.04 42.58
C ALA A 737 -19.24 -60.97 42.35
N ASP A 738 -19.85 -60.30 43.33
CA ASP A 738 -20.60 -59.04 43.21
C ASP A 738 -22.12 -58.97 42.89
N THR A 739 -22.79 -58.48 43.94
CA THR A 739 -23.83 -57.43 43.99
C THR A 739 -25.30 -57.75 43.67
N ALA A 740 -26.14 -57.63 44.70
CA ALA A 740 -27.52 -57.18 44.58
C ALA A 740 -28.03 -56.46 45.86
N LYS A 741 -28.88 -55.46 45.60
CA LYS A 741 -29.62 -54.47 46.41
C LYS A 741 -30.40 -55.01 47.61
N VAL A 742 -30.82 -54.11 48.54
CA VAL A 742 -32.23 -53.87 48.96
C VAL A 742 -32.38 -52.51 49.71
N ASP A 743 -33.58 -51.93 49.53
CA ASP A 743 -34.21 -50.65 49.89
C ASP A 743 -34.35 -50.25 51.37
N ILE A 744 -34.63 -48.94 51.66
CA ILE A 744 -35.68 -48.40 52.59
C ILE A 744 -36.03 -46.91 52.25
N PRO A 745 -37.31 -46.44 52.37
CA PRO A 745 -37.79 -45.08 52.02
C PRO A 745 -38.11 -44.09 53.18
N LYS A 746 -38.18 -42.80 52.81
CA LYS A 746 -38.98 -41.60 53.25
C LYS A 746 -39.27 -41.24 54.73
N LYS A 747 -39.13 -39.92 55.04
CA LYS A 747 -40.11 -39.12 55.83
C LYS A 747 -39.93 -37.59 55.70
N ASP A 748 -41.04 -36.88 55.95
CA ASP A 748 -41.38 -35.48 55.61
C ASP A 748 -40.97 -34.37 56.61
N ASN A 749 -40.87 -33.15 56.05
CA ASN A 749 -41.18 -31.76 56.51
C ASN A 749 -41.34 -31.36 58.00
N ALA A 750 -40.72 -30.21 58.39
CA ALA A 750 -41.41 -28.94 58.75
C ALA A 750 -40.45 -27.78 59.16
N LYS A 751 -40.71 -26.58 58.59
CA LYS A 751 -40.73 -25.17 59.11
C LYS A 751 -40.00 -24.81 60.43
N ASP A 752 -39.54 -23.58 60.74
CA ASP A 752 -39.51 -22.20 60.22
C ASP A 752 -38.43 -21.46 61.09
N GLY A 753 -37.86 -20.33 60.68
CA GLY A 753 -37.16 -19.44 61.63
C GLY A 753 -36.11 -18.48 61.09
N ASP A 754 -36.54 -17.23 60.93
CA ASP A 754 -35.88 -16.03 60.43
C ASP A 754 -34.67 -15.48 61.27
N LYS A 755 -33.71 -14.84 60.56
CA LYS A 755 -32.97 -13.58 60.87
C LYS A 755 -31.42 -13.54 60.96
N ASP A 756 -30.92 -12.63 60.11
CA ASP A 756 -29.84 -11.64 60.25
C ASP A 756 -28.34 -12.02 60.29
N ALA A 757 -27.70 -11.57 59.20
CA ALA A 757 -26.48 -10.75 59.12
C ALA A 757 -25.06 -11.36 59.27
N ASP A 758 -24.32 -11.11 58.19
CA ASP A 758 -22.92 -10.68 58.10
C ASP A 758 -21.81 -11.70 57.77
N LYS A 759 -20.83 -11.14 57.05
CA LYS A 759 -19.79 -11.70 56.18
C LYS A 759 -18.87 -12.76 56.79
N GLY A 760 -18.37 -13.63 55.92
CA GLY A 760 -16.97 -14.08 56.02
C GLY A 760 -16.69 -15.51 55.55
N ASP A 761 -16.45 -15.67 54.26
CA ASP A 761 -15.35 -16.45 53.66
C ASP A 761 -14.94 -17.78 54.34
N LYS A 762 -15.29 -18.91 53.72
CA LYS A 762 -14.32 -19.96 53.34
C LYS A 762 -14.95 -21.13 52.59
N SER A 763 -14.18 -21.51 51.57
CA SER A 763 -14.19 -22.75 50.82
C SER A 763 -14.47 -24.01 51.65
N LYS A 764 -15.29 -24.89 51.08
CA LYS A 764 -15.01 -26.32 50.95
C LYS A 764 -16.01 -26.96 49.99
N GLU A 765 -15.48 -27.41 48.86
CA GLU A 765 -16.09 -28.43 48.02
C GLU A 765 -16.23 -29.72 48.82
N GLU A 766 -17.42 -30.29 48.81
CA GLU A 766 -17.64 -31.73 48.86
C GLU A 766 -18.76 -32.09 47.86
N PRO A 767 -18.69 -33.26 47.23
CA PRO A 767 -19.27 -33.51 45.92
C PRO A 767 -20.76 -33.79 46.02
N LYS A 768 -21.59 -33.04 45.28
CA LYS A 768 -22.98 -33.42 45.05
C LYS A 768 -23.05 -34.46 43.95
N LYS A 769 -23.49 -35.65 44.37
CA LYS A 769 -23.99 -36.75 43.55
C LYS A 769 -24.89 -36.22 42.43
N GLU A 770 -24.58 -36.59 41.20
CA GLU A 770 -25.46 -36.43 40.05
C GLU A 770 -26.72 -37.28 40.28
N GLU A 771 -27.86 -36.61 40.40
CA GLU A 771 -29.15 -37.21 40.08
C GLU A 771 -29.17 -37.46 38.57
N VAL A 772 -29.32 -38.72 38.19
CA VAL A 772 -29.63 -39.12 36.82
C VAL A 772 -31.02 -38.59 36.49
N VAL A 773 -31.06 -37.44 35.82
CA VAL A 773 -32.27 -36.99 35.12
C VAL A 773 -32.46 -37.91 33.93
N VAL A 774 -33.49 -38.76 34.02
CA VAL A 774 -33.97 -39.56 32.91
C VAL A 774 -34.46 -38.62 31.81
N ASP A 775 -33.84 -38.76 30.65
CA ASP A 775 -34.02 -37.96 29.44
C ASP A 775 -35.48 -38.04 28.95
N LYS A 776 -36.27 -36.98 29.21
CA LYS A 776 -37.49 -36.75 28.45
C LYS A 776 -37.08 -36.12 27.13
N GLY A 777 -37.09 -36.94 26.09
CA GLY A 777 -36.70 -36.58 24.73
C GLY A 777 -37.29 -35.27 24.23
N PHE A 778 -36.50 -34.60 23.40
CA PHE A 778 -36.74 -33.28 22.86
C PHE A 778 -37.73 -33.32 21.70
N GLU A 779 -38.81 -32.56 21.77
CA GLU A 779 -39.75 -32.40 20.65
C GLU A 779 -39.40 -31.20 19.76
N PHE A 780 -39.51 -31.40 18.45
CA PHE A 780 -39.19 -30.42 17.42
C PHE A 780 -39.96 -29.10 17.64
N GLY A 781 -39.23 -28.03 17.97
CA GLY A 781 -39.80 -26.68 18.16
C GLY A 781 -39.95 -26.20 19.60
N LYS A 782 -39.49 -26.95 20.61
CA LYS A 782 -39.38 -26.49 22.00
C LYS A 782 -37.94 -26.62 22.51
N LEU A 783 -37.46 -25.61 23.24
CA LEU A 783 -36.20 -25.66 24.00
C LEU A 783 -36.50 -26.24 25.40
N PRO A 784 -35.52 -26.85 26.10
CA PRO A 784 -35.75 -27.37 27.44
C PRO A 784 -35.96 -26.19 28.40
N GLU A 785 -36.75 -26.40 29.45
CA GLU A 785 -37.25 -25.32 30.33
C GLU A 785 -36.14 -24.49 31.02
N ASP A 786 -34.91 -25.01 31.01
CA ASP A 786 -33.71 -24.44 31.62
C ASP A 786 -32.78 -23.70 30.64
N TYR A 787 -33.09 -23.68 29.33
CA TYR A 787 -32.28 -22.95 28.35
C TYR A 787 -32.46 -21.43 28.46
N LYS A 788 -31.45 -20.77 29.00
CA LYS A 788 -31.46 -19.32 29.18
C LYS A 788 -31.26 -18.63 27.82
N LEU A 789 -32.33 -18.12 27.24
CA LEU A 789 -32.33 -17.32 25.99
C LEU A 789 -31.60 -15.96 26.14
N HIS A 790 -31.52 -15.45 27.38
CA HIS A 790 -31.02 -14.12 27.71
C HIS A 790 -29.50 -13.92 27.46
N PRO A 791 -28.58 -14.85 27.79
CA PRO A 791 -27.15 -14.69 27.49
C PRO A 791 -26.83 -14.79 25.99
N PHE A 792 -27.56 -15.60 25.23
CA PHE A 792 -27.37 -15.72 23.77
C PHE A 792 -27.77 -14.43 23.05
N ILE A 793 -28.94 -13.87 23.40
CA ILE A 793 -29.43 -12.62 22.82
C ILE A 793 -28.58 -11.42 23.28
N ASN A 794 -28.13 -11.38 24.54
CA ASN A 794 -27.22 -10.33 25.02
C ASN A 794 -25.83 -10.41 24.37
N ALA A 795 -25.30 -11.60 24.11
CA ALA A 795 -24.04 -11.74 23.37
C ALA A 795 -24.17 -11.30 21.89
N ALA A 796 -25.38 -11.37 21.33
CA ALA A 796 -25.68 -10.86 19.98
C ALA A 796 -25.97 -9.35 19.93
N GLN A 797 -26.12 -8.66 21.09
CA GLN A 797 -26.27 -7.20 21.14
C GLN A 797 -24.97 -6.46 20.82
N ASP A 798 -23.81 -7.07 21.06
CA ASP A 798 -22.48 -6.51 20.78
C ASP A 798 -22.01 -6.75 19.34
N ILE A 799 -22.79 -7.47 18.53
CA ILE A 799 -22.55 -7.62 17.11
C ILE A 799 -23.31 -6.51 16.40
N ASP A 800 -22.61 -5.43 16.07
CA ASP A 800 -23.17 -4.35 15.27
C ASP A 800 -23.39 -4.87 13.84
N LEU A 801 -24.63 -5.29 13.57
CA LEU A 801 -25.00 -5.86 12.30
C LEU A 801 -25.07 -4.79 11.19
N ILE A 802 -24.60 -3.54 11.31
CA ILE A 802 -24.44 -2.71 10.08
C ILE A 802 -23.01 -2.27 9.77
N GLU A 803 -22.00 -2.71 10.54
CA GLU A 803 -20.58 -2.42 10.26
C GLU A 803 -19.74 -3.66 9.88
N LEU A 804 -20.32 -4.61 9.14
CA LEU A 804 -19.51 -5.56 8.37
C LEU A 804 -19.15 -4.89 7.03
N THR A 805 -18.00 -4.23 7.02
CA THR A 805 -17.33 -3.66 5.85
C THR A 805 -16.90 -4.74 4.85
N ASP A 806 -16.37 -4.33 3.70
CA ASP A 806 -15.84 -5.16 2.60
C ASP A 806 -14.68 -6.12 3.00
N GLU A 807 -14.50 -6.42 4.29
CA GLU A 807 -13.35 -7.10 4.91
C GLU A 807 -13.60 -8.58 5.27
N ILE A 808 -14.77 -9.16 4.91
CA ILE A 808 -14.93 -10.62 5.00
C ILE A 808 -14.14 -11.27 3.87
N GLN A 809 -12.98 -11.84 4.21
CA GLN A 809 -12.20 -12.66 3.30
C GLN A 809 -12.79 -14.06 3.23
N VAL A 810 -13.34 -14.38 2.06
CA VAL A 810 -13.80 -15.72 1.70
C VAL A 810 -12.72 -16.35 0.84
N PHE A 811 -12.25 -17.55 1.21
CA PHE A 811 -11.28 -18.26 0.41
C PHE A 811 -11.50 -19.76 0.47
N PHE A 812 -11.05 -20.41 -0.59
CA PHE A 812 -11.07 -21.86 -0.75
C PHE A 812 -9.66 -22.39 -0.51
N ILE A 813 -9.54 -23.42 0.31
CA ILE A 813 -8.31 -24.21 0.45
C ILE A 813 -8.70 -25.66 0.19
N GLY A 814 -8.28 -26.17 -0.97
CA GLY A 814 -8.76 -27.46 -1.47
C GLY A 814 -10.26 -27.43 -1.77
N ASP A 815 -10.98 -28.45 -1.31
CA ASP A 815 -12.43 -28.65 -1.46
C ASP A 815 -13.27 -28.01 -0.34
N LYS A 816 -12.67 -27.18 0.51
CA LYS A 816 -13.30 -26.61 1.71
C LYS A 816 -13.49 -25.10 1.61
N PHE A 817 -14.62 -24.66 2.15
CA PHE A 817 -15.07 -23.27 2.17
C PHE A 817 -14.75 -22.62 3.52
N TYR A 818 -14.06 -21.48 3.50
CA TYR A 818 -13.66 -20.75 4.70
C TYR A 818 -14.13 -19.29 4.66
N VAL A 819 -14.59 -18.81 5.81
CA VAL A 819 -14.96 -17.40 6.02
C VAL A 819 -14.21 -16.90 7.25
N LYS A 820 -13.37 -15.87 7.08
CA LYS A 820 -12.64 -15.25 8.18
C LYS A 820 -13.37 -13.99 8.65
N SER A 821 -13.74 -13.98 9.92
CA SER A 821 -14.20 -12.82 10.69
C SER A 821 -13.29 -12.71 11.92
N ASP A 822 -12.97 -11.50 12.37
CA ASP A 822 -11.96 -11.26 13.40
C ASP A 822 -12.29 -11.85 14.80
N ILE A 823 -13.42 -12.56 14.96
CA ILE A 823 -13.85 -13.07 16.27
C ILE A 823 -14.35 -14.54 16.26
N ASP A 824 -14.76 -15.14 15.14
CA ASP A 824 -15.22 -16.56 15.10
C ASP A 824 -14.86 -17.27 13.75
N LEU A 825 -14.60 -18.58 13.79
CA LEU A 825 -14.27 -19.42 12.61
C LEU A 825 -15.31 -20.54 12.44
N ILE A 826 -15.98 -20.59 11.29
CA ILE A 826 -16.94 -21.64 10.92
C ILE A 826 -16.30 -22.52 9.83
N ILE A 827 -16.25 -23.84 10.06
CA ILE A 827 -15.62 -24.81 9.16
C ILE A 827 -16.67 -25.85 8.72
N GLY A 828 -16.82 -26.05 7.41
CA GLY A 828 -17.49 -27.26 6.88
C GLY A 828 -16.54 -28.46 6.92
N LEU A 829 -16.93 -29.58 7.54
CA LEU A 829 -16.06 -30.75 7.71
C LEU A 829 -16.48 -31.95 6.81
N LYS A 830 -15.66 -32.21 5.78
CA LYS A 830 -15.49 -33.42 4.91
C LYS A 830 -16.75 -34.03 4.21
N GLY A 831 -16.69 -34.40 2.91
CA GLY A 831 -15.54 -34.39 2.00
C GLY A 831 -15.75 -35.01 0.60
N ILE A 832 -14.58 -35.28 -0.01
CA ILE A 832 -14.26 -35.96 -1.28
C ILE A 832 -14.54 -35.14 -2.54
N GLY A 833 -13.55 -34.34 -2.93
CA GLY A 833 -12.97 -34.33 -4.27
C GLY A 833 -13.93 -34.05 -5.43
N LEU A 834 -13.78 -32.87 -6.02
CA LEU A 834 -14.32 -32.56 -7.34
C LEU A 834 -13.59 -33.43 -8.39
N THR A 835 -14.12 -34.62 -8.69
CA THR A 835 -13.77 -35.36 -9.92
C THR A 835 -14.90 -35.13 -10.91
N ILE A 836 -14.61 -34.40 -11.99
CA ILE A 836 -15.50 -34.32 -13.14
C ILE A 836 -15.40 -35.64 -13.89
N ALA A 837 -16.40 -36.49 -13.75
CA ALA A 837 -16.67 -37.56 -14.71
C ALA A 837 -18.09 -37.35 -15.22
N ASN A 838 -18.19 -37.04 -16.52
CA ASN A 838 -19.44 -36.94 -17.24
C ASN A 838 -19.97 -38.36 -17.51
N VAL A 839 -21.00 -38.78 -16.78
CA VAL A 839 -21.87 -39.89 -17.17
C VAL A 839 -23.30 -39.49 -16.82
N ASP A 840 -24.13 -39.34 -17.85
CA ASP A 840 -25.60 -39.25 -17.82
C ASP A 840 -26.31 -38.05 -17.16
N GLY A 841 -25.74 -36.85 -17.26
CA GLY A 841 -26.54 -35.62 -17.37
C GLY A 841 -27.43 -35.19 -16.19
N LYS A 842 -27.21 -35.66 -14.96
CA LYS A 842 -27.88 -35.14 -13.75
C LYS A 842 -26.88 -34.67 -12.69
N PHE A 843 -27.07 -33.45 -12.19
CA PHE A 843 -26.29 -32.86 -11.09
C PHE A 843 -27.07 -32.96 -9.77
N THR A 844 -26.47 -33.53 -8.72
CA THR A 844 -27.03 -33.51 -7.34
C THR A 844 -25.96 -33.19 -6.30
N TRP A 845 -26.35 -32.50 -5.21
CA TRP A 845 -25.50 -32.06 -4.10
C TRP A 845 -26.16 -32.36 -2.74
N ALA A 846 -25.37 -32.72 -1.72
CA ALA A 846 -25.77 -32.76 -0.31
C ALA A 846 -24.57 -32.45 0.62
N PRO A 847 -24.57 -31.36 1.41
CA PRO A 847 -23.53 -31.11 2.42
C PRO A 847 -23.95 -31.70 3.77
N THR A 848 -23.17 -32.58 4.39
CA THR A 848 -23.65 -33.39 5.54
C THR A 848 -23.26 -32.91 6.94
N LYS A 849 -22.25 -32.05 7.18
CA LYS A 849 -21.86 -31.58 8.54
C LYS A 849 -21.23 -30.17 8.61
N VAL A 850 -21.51 -29.42 9.69
CA VAL A 850 -20.95 -28.08 10.01
C VAL A 850 -20.30 -28.08 11.39
N ALA A 851 -19.09 -27.53 11.53
CA ALA A 851 -18.40 -27.37 12.82
C ALA A 851 -18.06 -25.89 13.12
N CYS A 852 -18.15 -25.50 14.39
CA CYS A 852 -17.94 -24.13 14.84
C CYS A 852 -16.84 -24.09 15.90
N TYR A 853 -15.90 -23.13 15.78
CA TYR A 853 -14.77 -22.97 16.68
C TYR A 853 -14.69 -21.54 17.21
N ARG A 854 -14.30 -21.40 18.49
CA ARG A 854 -14.07 -20.11 19.16
C ARG A 854 -12.75 -20.13 19.92
N ASN A 855 -11.91 -19.13 19.69
CA ASN A 855 -10.59 -18.99 20.33
C ASN A 855 -9.67 -20.23 20.20
N GLY A 856 -9.82 -21.01 19.11
CA GLY A 856 -9.06 -22.24 18.88
C GLY A 856 -9.74 -23.53 19.37
N TYR A 857 -10.88 -23.44 20.06
CA TYR A 857 -11.59 -24.58 20.64
C TYR A 857 -12.89 -24.89 19.91
N LEU A 858 -13.18 -26.19 19.69
CA LEU A 858 -14.42 -26.66 19.07
C LEU A 858 -15.60 -26.41 20.01
N ILE A 859 -16.60 -25.66 19.56
CA ILE A 859 -17.80 -25.34 20.34
C ILE A 859 -19.05 -26.05 19.83
N GLY A 860 -19.01 -26.73 18.69
CA GLY A 860 -20.09 -27.63 18.26
C GLY A 860 -19.96 -28.18 16.84
N ILE A 861 -20.59 -29.33 16.59
CA ILE A 861 -20.74 -29.96 15.27
C ILE A 861 -22.22 -30.30 15.07
N GLN A 862 -22.77 -30.01 13.88
CA GLN A 862 -24.15 -30.27 13.51
C GLN A 862 -24.21 -31.03 12.18
N ASP A 863 -25.03 -32.09 12.11
CA ASP A 863 -25.36 -32.78 10.85
C ASP A 863 -26.78 -32.45 10.37
N ASN A 864 -27.10 -32.83 9.14
CA ASN A 864 -28.42 -32.58 8.53
C ASN A 864 -29.55 -33.45 9.09
N GLU A 865 -29.25 -34.48 9.90
CA GLU A 865 -30.22 -35.40 10.48
C GLU A 865 -30.58 -35.03 11.93
N GLY A 866 -29.98 -33.96 12.46
CA GLY A 866 -30.29 -33.43 13.79
C GLY A 866 -29.76 -34.28 14.94
N LYS A 867 -28.83 -35.22 14.69
CA LYS A 867 -28.18 -35.99 15.76
C LYS A 867 -26.98 -35.20 16.29
N SER A 868 -27.11 -34.64 17.49
CA SER A 868 -25.97 -34.07 18.23
C SER A 868 -25.23 -35.18 18.98
N PHE A 869 -23.90 -35.22 18.90
CA PHE A 869 -23.10 -35.96 19.89
C PHE A 869 -22.84 -35.08 21.12
N SER A 870 -22.90 -35.70 22.29
CA SER A 870 -22.72 -35.10 23.61
C SER A 870 -21.31 -34.53 23.82
N LYS A 871 -21.21 -33.59 24.77
CA LYS A 871 -19.95 -33.10 25.38
C LYS A 871 -18.92 -34.22 25.54
N GLY A 872 -17.76 -34.06 24.92
CA GLY A 872 -16.62 -34.96 25.09
C GLY A 872 -15.35 -34.32 24.54
N GLU A 873 -14.52 -33.85 25.48
CA GLU A 873 -13.10 -33.47 25.39
C GLU A 873 -12.70 -32.29 24.50
N GLU A 874 -11.91 -31.38 25.08
CA GLU A 874 -11.24 -30.26 24.39
C GLU A 874 -10.33 -30.81 23.28
N ALA A 875 -10.84 -30.90 22.06
CA ALA A 875 -10.02 -31.23 20.89
C ALA A 875 -9.47 -29.94 20.27
N ASP A 876 -8.14 -29.80 20.31
CA ASP A 876 -7.41 -28.79 19.54
C ASP A 876 -7.72 -28.95 18.03
N ALA A 877 -7.77 -27.82 17.31
CA ALA A 877 -7.90 -27.84 15.85
C ALA A 877 -6.80 -28.74 15.21
N PRO A 878 -7.12 -29.54 14.16
CA PRO A 878 -6.19 -30.54 13.63
C PRO A 878 -4.83 -29.94 13.23
N MET A 879 -3.79 -30.67 13.62
CA MET A 879 -2.37 -30.29 13.70
C MET A 879 -1.72 -29.78 12.38
N GLU A 880 -2.36 -29.95 11.22
CA GLU A 880 -1.88 -29.46 9.93
C GLU A 880 -1.88 -27.92 9.79
N LEU A 881 -2.45 -27.19 10.75
CA LEU A 881 -2.47 -25.72 10.78
C LEU A 881 -1.21 -25.07 11.40
N LYS A 882 -0.18 -25.85 11.78
CA LYS A 882 1.10 -25.32 12.30
C LYS A 882 2.17 -25.03 11.25
N THR A 883 1.90 -25.22 9.96
CA THR A 883 2.75 -24.66 8.91
C THR A 883 2.43 -23.19 8.69
N GLU A 884 3.45 -22.33 8.76
CA GLU A 884 3.40 -20.92 8.41
C GLU A 884 2.75 -20.71 7.04
N ILE A 885 1.46 -20.38 7.02
CA ILE A 885 0.76 -19.95 5.80
C ILE A 885 1.18 -18.51 5.50
N SER A 886 2.33 -18.42 4.82
CA SER A 886 2.75 -17.29 4.00
C SER A 886 1.95 -17.30 2.68
N THR A 887 0.68 -16.93 2.73
CA THR A 887 -0.07 -16.45 1.55
C THR A 887 -1.19 -15.52 2.01
N THR A 888 -0.82 -14.42 2.66
CA THR A 888 -1.65 -13.21 2.60
C THR A 888 -1.54 -12.69 1.17
N ILE A 889 -2.65 -12.69 0.44
CA ILE A 889 -2.77 -11.78 -0.71
C ILE A 889 -2.55 -10.39 -0.14
N SER A 890 -1.42 -9.78 -0.46
CA SER A 890 -1.10 -8.47 0.11
C SER A 890 -2.16 -7.45 -0.35
N GLU A 891 -2.44 -6.41 0.45
CA GLU A 891 -3.26 -5.25 0.01
C GLU A 891 -2.82 -4.71 -1.37
N MET A 892 -1.54 -4.91 -1.70
CA MET A 892 -0.93 -4.61 -2.97
C MET A 892 -1.30 -5.56 -4.10
N GLU A 893 -1.45 -6.87 -3.88
CA GLU A 893 -2.02 -7.79 -4.89
C GLU A 893 -3.49 -7.48 -5.16
N TYR A 894 -4.27 -7.10 -4.14
CA TYR A 894 -5.64 -6.61 -4.34
C TYR A 894 -5.69 -5.33 -5.19
N LEU A 895 -4.80 -4.36 -4.91
CA LEU A 895 -4.62 -3.15 -5.72
C LEU A 895 -4.09 -3.44 -7.13
N PHE A 896 -3.22 -4.44 -7.29
CA PHE A 896 -2.65 -4.87 -8.57
C PHE A 896 -3.67 -5.62 -9.43
N ILE A 897 -4.51 -6.46 -8.82
CA ILE A 897 -5.67 -7.14 -9.44
C ILE A 897 -6.71 -6.09 -9.87
N LYS A 898 -7.02 -5.09 -9.03
CA LYS A 898 -7.92 -3.97 -9.37
C LYS A 898 -7.40 -3.11 -10.53
N THR A 899 -6.08 -2.95 -10.65
CA THR A 899 -5.41 -2.20 -11.73
C THR A 899 -5.27 -3.05 -13.02
N ARG A 900 -5.17 -4.38 -12.90
CA ARG A 900 -5.21 -5.33 -14.05
C ARG A 900 -6.62 -5.52 -14.60
N ALA A 901 -7.64 -5.53 -13.75
CA ALA A 901 -9.06 -5.61 -14.13
C ALA A 901 -9.48 -4.43 -15.02
N THR A 902 -8.80 -3.29 -14.91
CA THR A 902 -9.03 -2.13 -15.79
C THR A 902 -8.45 -2.31 -17.20
N VAL A 903 -7.62 -3.33 -17.45
CA VAL A 903 -6.83 -3.50 -18.70
C VAL A 903 -7.23 -4.76 -19.49
N ARG A 904 -7.91 -5.76 -18.90
CA ARG A 904 -8.45 -6.93 -19.63
C ARG A 904 -9.84 -7.29 -19.10
N LYS A 905 -10.89 -6.98 -19.88
CA LYS A 905 -12.27 -6.86 -19.39
C LYS A 905 -13.17 -8.10 -19.48
N ALA A 906 -12.87 -9.14 -20.26
CA ALA A 906 -13.91 -10.13 -20.59
C ALA A 906 -13.94 -11.44 -19.78
N PRO A 907 -12.83 -12.19 -19.57
CA PRO A 907 -12.97 -13.57 -19.07
C PRO A 907 -13.05 -13.69 -17.53
N ILE A 908 -12.43 -12.78 -16.79
CA ILE A 908 -12.31 -12.85 -15.32
C ILE A 908 -13.52 -12.20 -14.61
N GLU A 909 -14.18 -11.23 -15.26
CA GLU A 909 -15.38 -10.58 -14.71
C GLU A 909 -16.55 -11.57 -14.60
N THR A 910 -16.67 -12.55 -15.51
CA THR A 910 -17.72 -13.57 -15.49
C THR A 910 -17.54 -14.55 -14.33
N GLU A 911 -16.31 -15.05 -14.10
CA GLU A 911 -16.01 -15.99 -13.02
C GLU A 911 -16.13 -15.34 -11.63
N ILE A 912 -15.71 -14.08 -11.49
CA ILE A 912 -15.90 -13.30 -10.26
C ILE A 912 -17.39 -12.99 -10.04
N ALA A 913 -18.13 -12.62 -11.08
CA ALA A 913 -19.57 -12.35 -10.97
C ALA A 913 -20.35 -13.61 -10.58
N GLU A 914 -20.03 -14.76 -11.15
CA GLU A 914 -20.65 -16.04 -10.78
C GLU A 914 -20.34 -16.48 -9.35
N ASN A 915 -19.09 -16.32 -8.91
CA ASN A 915 -18.70 -16.66 -7.54
C ASN A 915 -19.26 -15.68 -6.51
N LEU A 916 -19.37 -14.39 -6.85
CA LEU A 916 -20.02 -13.38 -6.03
C LEU A 916 -21.53 -13.66 -5.90
N ASP A 917 -22.21 -13.99 -7.00
CA ASP A 917 -23.64 -14.35 -7.00
C ASP A 917 -23.92 -15.60 -6.14
N LYS A 918 -23.06 -16.62 -6.23
CA LYS A 918 -23.12 -17.82 -5.36
C LYS A 918 -22.94 -17.47 -3.88
N GLY A 919 -21.96 -16.62 -3.54
CA GLY A 919 -21.72 -16.16 -2.17
C GLY A 919 -22.91 -15.38 -1.59
N LEU A 920 -23.48 -14.47 -2.38
CA LEU A 920 -24.64 -13.66 -2.00
C LEU A 920 -25.90 -14.52 -1.76
N LYS A 921 -26.13 -15.56 -2.56
CA LYS A 921 -27.24 -16.52 -2.37
C LYS A 921 -27.11 -17.34 -1.09
N ILE A 922 -25.89 -17.74 -0.70
CA ILE A 922 -25.63 -18.45 0.55
C ILE A 922 -25.89 -17.53 1.75
N GLN A 923 -25.42 -16.28 1.67
CA GLN A 923 -25.64 -15.28 2.70
C GLN A 923 -27.13 -14.99 2.91
N ASP A 924 -27.91 -14.89 1.83
CA ASP A 924 -29.37 -14.69 1.92
C ASP A 924 -30.06 -15.85 2.64
N LYS A 925 -29.73 -17.11 2.30
CA LYS A 925 -30.29 -18.29 2.96
C LYS A 925 -30.00 -18.33 4.46
N ALA A 926 -28.79 -17.96 4.87
CA ALA A 926 -28.42 -17.87 6.27
C ALA A 926 -29.23 -16.79 7.02
N LEU A 927 -29.42 -15.62 6.41
CA LEU A 927 -30.21 -14.54 6.97
C LEU A 927 -31.71 -14.89 7.07
N VAL A 928 -32.26 -15.64 6.11
CA VAL A 928 -33.62 -16.19 6.18
C VAL A 928 -33.78 -17.13 7.36
N GLY A 929 -32.83 -18.06 7.54
CA GLY A 929 -32.83 -19.00 8.67
C GLY A 929 -32.78 -18.28 10.02
N LEU A 930 -31.91 -17.26 10.13
CA LEU A 930 -31.80 -16.43 11.33
C LEU A 930 -33.10 -15.64 11.61
N SER A 931 -33.71 -15.04 10.58
CA SER A 931 -34.99 -14.33 10.74
C SER A 931 -36.11 -15.27 11.19
N ALA A 932 -36.17 -16.50 10.66
CA ALA A 932 -37.18 -17.49 11.04
C ALA A 932 -36.99 -17.96 12.49
N PHE A 933 -35.73 -18.17 12.89
CA PHE A 933 -35.37 -18.52 14.26
C PHE A 933 -35.78 -17.43 15.26
N VAL A 934 -35.38 -16.17 15.02
CA VAL A 934 -35.77 -15.04 15.88
C VAL A 934 -37.29 -14.87 15.89
N GLY A 935 -37.95 -15.07 14.74
CA GLY A 935 -39.40 -15.00 14.61
C GLY A 935 -40.17 -16.01 15.45
N LYS A 936 -39.66 -17.24 15.62
CA LYS A 936 -40.29 -18.29 16.44
C LYS A 936 -40.24 -18.00 17.94
N HIS A 937 -39.31 -17.16 18.40
CA HIS A 937 -39.12 -16.83 19.80
C HIS A 937 -39.70 -15.45 20.21
N THR A 938 -40.53 -14.85 19.36
CA THR A 938 -41.19 -13.55 19.57
C THR A 938 -42.30 -13.54 20.65
N LYS A 939 -42.66 -14.69 21.23
CA LYS A 939 -43.78 -14.79 22.20
C LYS A 939 -43.43 -14.46 23.67
N ASN A 940 -42.16 -14.14 23.98
CA ASN A 940 -41.69 -13.89 25.34
C ASN A 940 -41.37 -12.39 25.59
N ASN A 941 -40.97 -12.02 26.81
CA ASN A 941 -40.53 -10.68 27.25
C ASN A 941 -39.43 -10.01 26.39
N TYR A 942 -38.92 -10.70 25.36
CA TYR A 942 -37.91 -10.23 24.41
C TYR A 942 -38.49 -9.86 23.04
N ARG A 943 -39.82 -9.82 22.90
CA ARG A 943 -40.51 -9.43 21.67
C ARG A 943 -40.00 -8.10 21.06
N PRO A 944 -39.73 -7.03 21.84
CA PRO A 944 -39.20 -5.79 21.28
C PRO A 944 -37.85 -5.98 20.58
N LEU A 945 -36.94 -6.71 21.22
CA LEU A 945 -35.61 -6.99 20.70
C LEU A 945 -35.63 -7.94 19.49
N CYS A 946 -36.52 -8.91 19.50
CA CYS A 946 -36.71 -9.81 18.36
C CYS A 946 -37.23 -9.06 17.12
N LEU A 947 -38.23 -8.19 17.28
CA LEU A 947 -38.75 -7.37 16.19
C LEU A 947 -37.69 -6.42 15.61
N PHE A 948 -36.88 -5.80 16.49
CA PHE A 948 -35.77 -4.94 16.08
C PHE A 948 -34.72 -5.71 15.25
N LYS A 949 -34.28 -6.88 15.73
CA LYS A 949 -33.29 -7.71 15.03
C LYS A 949 -33.79 -8.28 13.72
N ILE A 950 -35.06 -8.66 13.63
CA ILE A 950 -35.67 -9.04 12.35
C ILE A 950 -35.64 -7.85 11.38
N GLY A 951 -35.97 -6.63 11.84
CA GLY A 951 -35.83 -5.41 11.04
C GLY A 951 -34.43 -5.21 10.47
N GLU A 952 -33.37 -5.36 11.29
CA GLU A 952 -31.98 -5.27 10.84
C GLU A 952 -31.59 -6.35 9.82
N ILE A 953 -32.08 -7.58 9.99
CA ILE A 953 -31.86 -8.68 9.05
C ILE A 953 -32.46 -8.36 7.68
N TYR A 954 -33.69 -7.84 7.63
CA TYR A 954 -34.34 -7.44 6.38
C TYR A 954 -33.59 -6.29 5.69
N LEU A 955 -33.09 -5.29 6.44
CA LEU A 955 -32.25 -4.23 5.88
C LEU A 955 -30.97 -4.77 5.22
N ARG A 956 -30.34 -5.80 5.80
CA ARG A 956 -29.17 -6.46 5.20
C ARG A 956 -29.53 -7.22 3.92
N ARG A 957 -30.63 -7.97 3.92
CA ARG A 957 -31.10 -8.68 2.73
C ARG A 957 -31.39 -7.71 1.58
N ALA A 958 -31.89 -6.51 1.88
CA ALA A 958 -32.08 -5.46 0.88
C ALA A 958 -30.76 -5.00 0.20
N ILE A 959 -29.61 -5.10 0.89
CA ILE A 959 -28.28 -4.78 0.32
C ILE A 959 -27.82 -5.89 -0.62
N ILE A 960 -28.08 -7.16 -0.27
CA ILE A 960 -27.79 -8.33 -1.11
C ILE A 960 -28.51 -8.20 -2.45
N PHE A 961 -29.80 -7.84 -2.42
CA PHE A 961 -30.64 -7.70 -3.62
C PHE A 961 -30.51 -6.35 -4.34
N LYS A 962 -29.42 -5.59 -4.18
CA LYS A 962 -29.29 -4.22 -4.75
C LYS A 962 -29.53 -4.10 -6.27
N ASN A 963 -29.38 -5.19 -7.00
CA ASN A 963 -29.59 -5.25 -8.45
C ASN A 963 -30.99 -5.78 -8.84
N GLU A 964 -31.75 -6.31 -7.88
CA GLU A 964 -33.11 -6.84 -8.05
C GLU A 964 -34.11 -5.92 -7.35
N LYS A 965 -34.48 -4.82 -8.02
CA LYS A 965 -35.26 -3.71 -7.43
C LYS A 965 -36.53 -4.16 -6.71
N GLU A 966 -37.24 -5.15 -7.24
CA GLU A 966 -38.47 -5.68 -6.64
C GLU A 966 -38.19 -6.38 -5.30
N LYS A 967 -37.23 -7.32 -5.27
CA LYS A 967 -36.83 -8.01 -4.03
C LYS A 967 -36.21 -7.06 -3.01
N GLN A 968 -35.39 -6.12 -3.46
CA GLN A 968 -34.83 -5.09 -2.58
C GLN A 968 -35.94 -4.24 -1.95
N SER A 969 -36.93 -3.82 -2.73
CA SER A 969 -38.10 -3.09 -2.23
C SER A 969 -38.91 -3.93 -1.24
N GLU A 970 -39.14 -5.21 -1.53
CA GLU A 970 -39.80 -6.16 -0.64
C GLU A 970 -39.06 -6.26 0.72
N MET A 971 -37.73 -6.39 0.69
CA MET A 971 -36.92 -6.46 1.91
C MET A 971 -36.99 -5.17 2.73
N PHE A 972 -36.92 -3.99 2.09
CA PHE A 972 -37.07 -2.73 2.80
C PHE A 972 -38.48 -2.54 3.37
N ASN A 973 -39.53 -2.96 2.67
CA ASN A 973 -40.90 -2.93 3.19
C ASN A 973 -41.08 -3.90 4.37
N GLY A 974 -40.46 -5.09 4.31
CA GLY A 974 -40.42 -6.04 5.41
C GLY A 974 -39.72 -5.48 6.66
N ALA A 975 -38.57 -4.81 6.47
CA ALA A 975 -37.87 -4.11 7.56
C ALA A 975 -38.74 -3.01 8.18
N ALA A 976 -39.33 -2.15 7.35
CA ALA A 976 -40.19 -1.06 7.81
C ALA A 976 -41.39 -1.59 8.61
N LYS A 977 -42.09 -2.62 8.10
CA LYS A 977 -43.24 -3.23 8.79
C LYS A 977 -42.88 -3.73 10.20
N ARG A 978 -41.74 -4.43 10.35
CA ARG A 978 -41.33 -4.97 11.66
C ARG A 978 -40.88 -3.89 12.65
N LEU A 979 -40.26 -2.83 12.15
CA LEU A 979 -39.87 -1.69 12.98
C LEU A 979 -41.07 -0.82 13.36
N GLU A 980 -42.08 -0.69 12.49
CA GLU A 980 -43.36 -0.05 12.84
C GLU A 980 -44.15 -0.87 13.87
N GLU A 981 -44.21 -2.19 13.70
CA GLU A 981 -44.80 -3.11 14.70
C GLU A 981 -44.11 -2.95 16.06
N LEU A 982 -42.77 -2.86 16.08
CA LEU A 982 -42.01 -2.59 17.31
C LEU A 982 -42.39 -1.26 17.97
N MET A 983 -42.43 -0.18 17.19
CA MET A 983 -42.76 1.15 17.73
C MET A 983 -44.20 1.26 18.21
N LYS A 984 -45.13 0.52 17.58
CA LYS A 984 -46.54 0.51 17.94
C LYS A 984 -46.82 -0.36 19.17
N ASP A 985 -46.28 -1.57 19.20
CA ASP A 985 -46.60 -2.57 20.23
C ASP A 985 -45.77 -2.37 21.51
N HIS A 986 -44.59 -1.72 21.42
CA HIS A 986 -43.64 -1.56 22.52
C HIS A 986 -42.92 -0.19 22.53
N PRO A 987 -43.66 0.94 22.54
CA PRO A 987 -43.09 2.29 22.37
C PRO A 987 -42.08 2.68 23.45
N GLU A 988 -42.19 2.11 24.66
CA GLU A 988 -41.31 2.33 25.80
C GLU A 988 -40.00 1.52 25.78
N SER A 989 -39.83 0.58 24.84
CA SER A 989 -38.63 -0.25 24.77
C SER A 989 -37.40 0.53 24.27
N LYS A 990 -36.21 0.17 24.75
CA LYS A 990 -34.93 0.77 24.30
C LYS A 990 -34.72 0.57 22.80
N GLU A 991 -35.25 -0.50 22.24
CA GLU A 991 -35.19 -0.84 20.83
C GLU A 991 -36.16 0.00 19.98
N ALA A 992 -37.37 0.28 20.47
CA ALA A 992 -38.30 1.20 19.81
C ALA A 992 -37.74 2.62 19.72
N LEU A 993 -36.97 3.08 20.71
CA LEU A 993 -36.27 4.38 20.64
C LEU A 993 -35.19 4.44 19.54
N LYS A 994 -34.64 3.29 19.12
CA LYS A 994 -33.63 3.18 18.03
C LYS A 994 -34.27 2.93 16.66
N ALA A 995 -35.51 2.45 16.63
CA ALA A 995 -36.23 2.08 15.41
C ALA A 995 -36.42 3.23 14.39
N PRO A 996 -36.67 4.50 14.78
CA PRO A 996 -36.87 5.61 13.83
C PRO A 996 -35.71 5.80 12.85
N PHE A 997 -34.47 5.63 13.31
CA PHE A 997 -33.29 5.79 12.45
C PHE A 997 -33.18 4.67 11.40
N GLN A 998 -33.52 3.44 11.78
CA GLN A 998 -33.53 2.30 10.87
C GLN A 998 -34.73 2.35 9.91
N LEU A 999 -35.88 2.89 10.37
CA LEU A 999 -37.05 3.19 9.56
C LEU A 999 -36.78 4.27 8.51
N PHE A 1000 -36.08 5.35 8.89
CA PHE A 1000 -35.64 6.39 7.96
C PHE A 1000 -34.75 5.79 6.86
N LYS A 1001 -33.81 4.91 7.22
CA LYS A 1001 -32.98 4.19 6.23
C LYS A 1001 -33.82 3.31 5.30
N ALA A 1002 -34.82 2.60 5.83
CA ALA A 1002 -35.73 1.81 5.00
C ALA A 1002 -36.54 2.71 4.03
N TYR A 1003 -37.18 3.76 4.53
CA TYR A 1003 -38.08 4.60 3.74
C TYR A 1003 -37.39 5.52 2.74
N SER A 1004 -36.21 6.04 3.08
CA SER A 1004 -35.40 6.83 2.14
C SER A 1004 -34.96 6.03 0.91
N LYS A 1005 -34.95 4.69 1.00
CA LYS A 1005 -34.56 3.78 -0.08
C LYS A 1005 -35.74 3.18 -0.85
N THR A 1006 -36.95 3.17 -0.30
CA THR A 1006 -38.18 2.72 -1.01
C THR A 1006 -38.88 3.81 -1.81
N GLY A 1007 -38.35 5.04 -1.86
CA GLY A 1007 -38.96 6.17 -2.57
C GLY A 1007 -40.19 6.79 -1.89
N LYS A 1008 -40.54 6.35 -0.67
CA LYS A 1008 -41.66 6.88 0.14
C LYS A 1008 -41.22 8.15 0.89
N LYS A 1009 -40.86 9.20 0.14
CA LYS A 1009 -40.25 10.43 0.68
C LYS A 1009 -41.08 11.10 1.79
N ASP A 1010 -42.41 11.07 1.66
CA ASP A 1010 -43.32 11.68 2.65
C ASP A 1010 -43.33 10.93 3.99
N LYS A 1011 -43.11 9.61 3.99
CA LYS A 1011 -42.96 8.80 5.21
C LYS A 1011 -41.56 8.84 5.81
N ALA A 1012 -40.54 9.16 5.01
CA ALA A 1012 -39.17 9.38 5.51
C ALA A 1012 -38.99 10.80 6.07
N SER A 1013 -39.82 11.76 5.63
CA SER A 1013 -39.81 13.15 6.09
C SER A 1013 -40.64 13.37 7.36
N LYS A 1014 -41.64 12.51 7.61
CA LYS A 1014 -42.36 12.42 8.89
C LYS A 1014 -41.57 11.55 9.86
#